data_AF-A0A8J4SXP1-F1
#
_entry.id   AF-A0A8J4SXP1-F1
#
_cell.length_a   1.000
_cell.length_b   1.000
_cell.length_c   1.000
_cell.angle_alpha   90.00
_cell.angle_beta   90.00
_cell.angle_gamma   90.00
#
_symmetry.space_group_name_H-M   'P 1'
#
loop_
_entity.id
_entity.type
_entity.pdbx_description
1 polymer ?
#
loop_
_entity_poly.entity_id
_entity_poly.type
_entity_poly.pdbx_seq_one_letter_code
_entity_poly.pdbx_strand_id
1 'polypeptide(L)'
;MAKETSSADSSLPLHEVLEAEFVALHGELPSDYPSSSESKTRLTGLWGAIHGLKEKRAALCISGGGIRSATFGLGILQGLARCGLLEKFHYLSTVSGGGYIGSWLSAWIKNDPDGIRGVVDELKRRPDSTLEPEPQPVRHLREFSNYLAPRTGLTSVDFWTLIATFVRNMFLNWLVLISWLAAAMMIPRLYLAAINLQPNWPAWGPEMDLTKYIQMADQIKHDWDIWLNILLAIGGALIAVAMAYAIIDVPSTGNARLPQRRFLEFRQIPLMLASLVLAEWWALVRNVHGSEPFEAGEWRSKFVIFFVACYLVGGVFATVILAFRKQKRERRIFNSLWRLGIIALAATFAGFCLSTIATRMFLEPPIQFTLTQGLEATPIPWSKQKIKIPQGTQGVITQIERRYTIETPEKKGRISENDLGPVELKPDQKLPIQYTLKHDCEALPTPWPTPWNREKTKFAAGTRVEITEVRKIYTIETPQGPARITDNEIGALQRKPNQKLPERFPLPAPASNAVKYVSFAPALILGVLLLVNFLFTGLTSWVTEDEDREWWGRSAAWILITIFGWIVINVIVLWGAQAISATPNRLGVFLGEVKATPQAKGLLGAFGGVTGLVSALLAIRSKLSSKFGEKAGFQWLLLVVAVVFFVLLAIIISWVLVLVGSQPWAQHATAWLLGGAPEQIIDPNSWRIQLFVVVFLTCVMLLFGIVIGFFINANKFSLHATYRNRLIRAYLAASRTIRRPNLFTGFDPDDNIKLGDLSSDKPIHVLNGALNVIRGEQLAWQERKAESFTMSRLHCGSFKVGYRPSPQYGEAITLGTAMAISGAAANPNMGYHSSPVLGLLMTLFNVRLGWWLGNPGSPGAKTWRRKGPRYSVGPLFSEAIGNTTDHYKYVNLSDGGHFENLGIYEMVLRRCHFIVVSDGGEDPECAYADLGEAVRKIRIDFGIPIEFGTMTIFPRSAIDTLKTPGHNCAVGRIRYSVVDGDDAPDGIIVYIKPACYGDEPRDIYEYFKTNPTFPHESTSDQFFSESQFESYRMLGAYTMEKFCTDCDGDFRCFVRDILKRHLQMEAPDWLSELLDETKNKIA
;
A
#
# COMPACT_ATOMS: atom_id res chain seq x y z
N MET A 1 -12.24 -46.69 -7.33
CA MET A 1 -10.94 -47.12 -6.75
C MET A 1 -9.85 -46.12 -7.12
N ALA A 2 -8.78 -45.98 -6.34
CA ALA A 2 -7.61 -45.22 -6.77
C ALA A 2 -6.70 -46.10 -7.63
N LYS A 3 -6.50 -45.73 -8.89
CA LYS A 3 -5.56 -46.39 -9.81
C LYS A 3 -4.18 -45.78 -9.56
N GLU A 4 -3.19 -46.58 -9.18
CA GLU A 4 -1.83 -46.06 -8.96
C GLU A 4 -1.25 -45.55 -10.28
N THR A 5 -1.02 -44.24 -10.38
CA THR A 5 -0.51 -43.62 -11.60
C THR A 5 1.02 -43.75 -11.66
N SER A 6 1.51 -44.38 -12.73
CA SER A 6 2.92 -44.72 -12.91
C SER A 6 3.81 -43.54 -13.33
N SER A 7 3.78 -42.43 -12.58
CA SER A 7 4.89 -41.49 -12.37
C SER A 7 4.45 -40.37 -11.43
N ALA A 8 5.17 -40.17 -10.32
CA ALA A 8 4.69 -39.39 -9.18
C ALA A 8 4.70 -37.84 -9.35
N ASP A 9 4.81 -37.30 -10.57
CA ASP A 9 4.95 -35.85 -10.79
C ASP A 9 4.42 -35.30 -12.15
N SER A 10 3.72 -36.10 -12.96
CA SER A 10 3.13 -35.66 -14.24
C SER A 10 1.98 -34.64 -14.04
N SER A 11 1.82 -33.74 -15.02
CA SER A 11 0.64 -32.85 -15.09
C SER A 11 -0.55 -33.65 -15.65
N LEU A 12 -1.74 -33.47 -15.09
CA LEU A 12 -2.93 -34.20 -15.51
C LEU A 12 -3.49 -33.59 -16.81
N PRO A 13 -3.81 -34.40 -17.85
CA PRO A 13 -4.47 -33.93 -19.06
C PRO A 13 -5.97 -33.71 -18.81
N LEU A 14 -6.62 -32.93 -19.69
CA LEU A 14 -8.04 -32.58 -19.55
C LEU A 14 -8.98 -33.80 -19.46
N HIS A 15 -8.69 -34.89 -20.17
CA HIS A 15 -9.57 -36.06 -20.15
C HIS A 15 -9.67 -36.69 -18.75
N GLU A 16 -8.56 -36.85 -18.01
CA GLU A 16 -8.59 -37.40 -16.65
C GLU A 16 -9.33 -36.47 -15.66
N VAL A 17 -9.30 -35.16 -15.91
CA VAL A 17 -10.06 -34.17 -15.14
C VAL A 17 -11.56 -34.31 -15.41
N LEU A 18 -11.97 -34.39 -16.68
CA LEU A 18 -13.38 -34.50 -17.06
C LEU A 18 -13.97 -35.89 -16.75
N GLU A 19 -13.17 -36.95 -16.83
CA GLU A 19 -13.51 -38.30 -16.35
C GLU A 19 -13.73 -38.32 -14.84
N ALA A 20 -12.84 -37.68 -14.06
CA ALA A 20 -13.00 -37.58 -12.62
C ALA A 20 -14.22 -36.75 -12.21
N GLU A 21 -14.54 -35.70 -12.97
CA GLU A 21 -15.80 -34.95 -12.81
C GLU A 21 -17.03 -35.79 -13.23
N PHE A 22 -16.94 -36.61 -14.29
CA PHE A 22 -18.01 -37.53 -14.69
C PHE A 22 -18.29 -38.54 -13.58
N VAL A 23 -17.26 -39.22 -13.08
CA VAL A 23 -17.31 -40.16 -11.94
C VAL A 23 -17.91 -39.48 -10.71
N ALA A 24 -17.50 -38.24 -10.40
CA ALA A 24 -18.01 -37.49 -9.26
C ALA A 24 -19.49 -37.02 -9.40
N LEU A 25 -20.06 -37.01 -10.61
CA LEU A 25 -21.45 -36.59 -10.88
C LEU A 25 -22.40 -37.74 -11.21
N HIS A 26 -21.89 -38.84 -11.75
CA HIS A 26 -22.69 -39.92 -12.37
C HIS A 26 -22.26 -41.34 -11.94
N GLY A 27 -21.24 -41.50 -11.09
CA GLY A 27 -20.82 -42.79 -10.55
C GLY A 27 -19.60 -43.37 -11.26
N GLU A 28 -19.80 -44.20 -12.29
CA GLU A 28 -18.72 -44.89 -13.02
C GLU A 28 -18.73 -44.52 -14.51
N LEU A 29 -17.59 -44.73 -15.20
CA LEU A 29 -17.53 -44.59 -16.66
C LEU A 29 -18.23 -45.78 -17.34
N PRO A 30 -18.74 -45.62 -18.58
CA PRO A 30 -19.35 -46.72 -19.33
C PRO A 30 -18.43 -47.93 -19.48
N SER A 31 -19.01 -49.14 -19.55
CA SER A 31 -18.25 -50.40 -19.68
C SER A 31 -17.49 -50.55 -21.00
N ASP A 32 -17.91 -49.82 -22.03
CA ASP A 32 -17.32 -49.72 -23.36
C ASP A 32 -16.35 -48.53 -23.52
N TYR A 33 -16.09 -47.77 -22.43
CA TYR A 33 -15.26 -46.58 -22.47
C TYR A 33 -13.82 -46.87 -22.95
N PRO A 34 -13.27 -46.09 -23.91
CA PRO A 34 -12.04 -46.45 -24.61
C PRO A 34 -10.80 -46.46 -23.72
N SER A 35 -10.14 -47.62 -23.61
CA SER A 35 -8.90 -47.82 -22.86
C SER A 35 -7.63 -47.29 -23.58
N SER A 36 -7.78 -46.33 -24.50
CA SER A 36 -6.67 -45.74 -25.27
C SER A 36 -5.79 -44.85 -24.38
N SER A 37 -4.50 -44.77 -24.68
CA SER A 37 -3.60 -43.76 -24.08
C SER A 37 -3.73 -42.38 -24.74
N GLU A 38 -4.43 -42.26 -25.86
CA GLU A 38 -4.56 -40.99 -26.59
C GLU A 38 -5.67 -40.11 -26.00
N SER A 39 -5.31 -38.87 -25.65
CA SER A 39 -6.23 -37.89 -25.07
C SER A 39 -7.44 -37.56 -25.95
N LYS A 40 -7.30 -37.63 -27.28
CA LYS A 40 -8.40 -37.30 -28.20
C LYS A 40 -9.47 -38.38 -28.16
N THR A 41 -9.08 -39.65 -28.26
CA THR A 41 -10.00 -40.80 -28.17
C THR A 41 -10.77 -40.81 -26.86
N ARG A 42 -10.10 -40.56 -25.72
CA ARG A 42 -10.73 -40.46 -24.40
C ARG A 42 -11.73 -39.30 -24.31
N LEU A 43 -11.41 -38.12 -24.85
CA LEU A 43 -12.36 -36.99 -24.89
C LEU A 43 -13.58 -37.29 -25.76
N THR A 44 -13.40 -37.83 -26.97
CA THR A 44 -14.53 -38.18 -27.85
C THR A 44 -15.44 -39.24 -27.21
N GLY A 45 -14.87 -40.30 -26.62
CA GLY A 45 -15.65 -41.31 -25.90
C GLY A 45 -16.38 -40.74 -24.67
N LEU A 46 -15.78 -39.76 -23.98
CA LEU A 46 -16.40 -39.09 -22.83
C LEU A 46 -17.53 -38.16 -23.26
N TRP A 47 -17.37 -37.39 -24.34
CA TRP A 47 -18.45 -36.56 -24.87
C TRP A 47 -19.62 -37.42 -25.37
N GLY A 48 -19.35 -38.53 -26.08
CA GLY A 48 -20.38 -39.52 -26.42
C GLY A 48 -21.13 -40.06 -25.18
N ALA A 49 -20.40 -40.45 -24.13
CA ALA A 49 -21.00 -40.88 -22.86
C ALA A 49 -21.86 -39.78 -22.19
N ILE A 50 -21.45 -38.51 -22.29
CA ILE A 50 -22.20 -37.36 -21.77
C ILE A 50 -23.47 -37.09 -22.60
N HIS A 51 -23.39 -37.22 -23.92
CA HIS A 51 -24.53 -37.11 -24.82
C HIS A 51 -25.55 -38.24 -24.60
N GLY A 52 -25.08 -39.45 -24.30
CA GLY A 52 -25.92 -40.61 -23.93
C GLY A 52 -26.61 -40.54 -22.56
N LEU A 53 -26.29 -39.56 -21.70
CA LEU A 53 -26.91 -39.45 -20.38
C LEU A 53 -28.43 -39.24 -20.48
N LYS A 54 -29.20 -39.95 -19.64
CA LYS A 54 -30.66 -39.77 -19.50
C LYS A 54 -31.00 -38.42 -18.87
N GLU A 55 -30.33 -38.07 -17.77
CA GLU A 55 -30.36 -36.73 -17.17
C GLU A 55 -29.30 -35.87 -17.88
N LYS A 56 -29.73 -34.95 -18.76
CA LYS A 56 -28.79 -34.10 -19.49
C LYS A 56 -28.13 -33.08 -18.55
N ARG A 57 -26.81 -32.89 -18.68
CA ARG A 57 -26.02 -32.02 -17.80
C ARG A 57 -26.52 -30.56 -17.80
N ALA A 58 -26.76 -30.02 -16.61
CA ALA A 58 -27.16 -28.64 -16.39
C ALA A 58 -26.08 -27.82 -15.66
N ALA A 59 -25.88 -26.56 -16.04
CA ALA A 59 -24.94 -25.63 -15.40
C ALA A 59 -25.59 -24.27 -15.10
N LEU A 60 -25.29 -23.72 -13.92
CA LEU A 60 -25.56 -22.33 -13.58
C LEU A 60 -24.26 -21.54 -13.73
N CYS A 61 -24.28 -20.50 -14.56
CA CYS A 61 -23.19 -19.56 -14.76
C CYS A 61 -23.53 -18.21 -14.11
N ILE A 62 -22.63 -17.65 -13.31
CA ILE A 62 -22.79 -16.31 -12.73
C ILE A 62 -21.55 -15.45 -13.10
N SER A 63 -21.79 -14.36 -13.83
CA SER A 63 -20.73 -13.56 -14.47
C SER A 63 -19.96 -12.66 -13.49
N GLY A 64 -18.86 -12.07 -13.97
CA GLY A 64 -18.16 -11.03 -13.24
C GLY A 64 -18.88 -9.69 -13.19
N GLY A 65 -18.26 -8.70 -12.53
CA GLY A 65 -18.88 -7.41 -12.23
C GLY A 65 -18.90 -7.05 -10.74
N GLY A 66 -18.03 -7.68 -9.93
CA GLY A 66 -17.89 -7.39 -8.51
C GLY A 66 -19.18 -7.58 -7.70
N ILE A 67 -19.38 -6.74 -6.68
CA ILE A 67 -20.54 -6.88 -5.78
C ILE A 67 -21.89 -6.79 -6.50
N ARG A 68 -22.04 -5.99 -7.58
CA ARG A 68 -23.30 -5.92 -8.36
C ARG A 68 -23.74 -7.30 -8.85
N SER A 69 -22.84 -8.04 -9.49
CA SER A 69 -23.13 -9.40 -9.97
C SER A 69 -23.35 -10.39 -8.83
N ALA A 70 -22.58 -10.27 -7.73
CA ALA A 70 -22.78 -11.10 -6.53
C ALA A 70 -24.19 -10.92 -5.93
N THR A 71 -24.69 -9.68 -5.88
CA THR A 71 -25.98 -9.35 -5.25
C THR A 71 -27.18 -9.63 -6.17
N PHE A 72 -27.07 -9.35 -7.47
CA PHE A 72 -28.07 -9.81 -8.44
C PHE A 72 -28.13 -11.34 -8.48
N GLY A 73 -26.96 -12.00 -8.49
CA GLY A 73 -26.82 -13.45 -8.41
C GLY A 73 -27.42 -14.07 -7.15
N LEU A 74 -27.32 -13.40 -5.98
CA LEU A 74 -28.03 -13.81 -4.75
C LEU A 74 -29.55 -13.85 -4.98
N GLY A 75 -30.10 -12.85 -5.65
CA GLY A 75 -31.51 -12.83 -6.07
C GLY A 75 -31.86 -13.99 -7.00
N ILE A 76 -31.04 -14.22 -8.03
CA ILE A 76 -31.21 -15.36 -8.95
C ILE A 76 -31.19 -16.71 -8.19
N LEU A 77 -30.32 -16.88 -7.20
CA LEU A 77 -30.25 -18.08 -6.35
C LEU A 77 -31.50 -18.24 -5.46
N GLN A 78 -31.97 -17.16 -4.82
CA GLN A 78 -33.23 -17.17 -4.06
C GLN A 78 -34.41 -17.56 -4.96
N GLY A 79 -34.45 -17.06 -6.19
CA GLY A 79 -35.39 -17.46 -7.22
C GLY A 79 -35.29 -18.96 -7.55
N LEU A 80 -34.14 -19.43 -8.04
CA LEU A 80 -33.92 -20.82 -8.44
C LEU A 80 -34.22 -21.85 -7.33
N ALA A 81 -34.05 -21.48 -6.05
CA ALA A 81 -34.47 -22.30 -4.91
C ALA A 81 -35.99 -22.41 -4.80
N ARG A 82 -36.73 -21.29 -4.98
CA ARG A 82 -38.21 -21.26 -5.06
C ARG A 82 -38.74 -22.03 -6.27
N CYS A 83 -38.00 -22.04 -7.38
CA CYS A 83 -38.32 -22.81 -8.59
C CYS A 83 -38.09 -24.32 -8.48
N GLY A 84 -37.45 -24.82 -7.41
CA GLY A 84 -36.99 -26.21 -7.31
C GLY A 84 -35.81 -26.57 -8.25
N LEU A 85 -35.24 -25.60 -8.97
CA LEU A 85 -34.19 -25.82 -9.97
C LEU A 85 -32.76 -25.83 -9.37
N LEU A 86 -32.55 -25.16 -8.23
CA LEU A 86 -31.18 -24.96 -7.70
C LEU A 86 -30.44 -26.27 -7.38
N GLU A 87 -31.13 -27.31 -6.90
CA GLU A 87 -30.53 -28.63 -6.63
C GLU A 87 -30.29 -29.49 -7.89
N LYS A 88 -30.80 -29.09 -9.06
CA LYS A 88 -30.72 -29.86 -10.32
C LYS A 88 -29.47 -29.53 -11.14
N PHE A 89 -28.77 -28.43 -10.82
CA PHE A 89 -27.53 -28.05 -11.50
C PHE A 89 -26.39 -29.01 -11.15
N HIS A 90 -25.69 -29.50 -12.18
CA HIS A 90 -24.51 -30.35 -12.03
C HIS A 90 -23.24 -29.53 -11.81
N TYR A 91 -23.19 -28.32 -12.37
CA TYR A 91 -22.06 -27.41 -12.28
C TYR A 91 -22.53 -26.00 -11.90
N LEU A 92 -21.67 -25.32 -11.13
CA LEU A 92 -21.78 -23.92 -10.79
C LEU A 92 -20.53 -23.23 -11.32
N SER A 93 -20.61 -22.61 -12.50
CA SER A 93 -19.52 -21.87 -13.12
C SER A 93 -19.55 -20.41 -12.69
N THR A 94 -18.42 -19.87 -12.26
CA THR A 94 -18.41 -18.54 -11.65
C THR A 94 -17.18 -17.72 -12.00
N VAL A 95 -17.38 -16.42 -12.18
CA VAL A 95 -16.34 -15.43 -12.48
C VAL A 95 -16.48 -14.27 -11.49
N SER A 96 -15.37 -13.80 -10.93
CA SER A 96 -15.28 -12.53 -10.19
C SER A 96 -16.40 -12.32 -9.16
N GLY A 97 -17.35 -11.42 -9.40
CA GLY A 97 -18.53 -11.18 -8.57
C GLY A 97 -19.41 -12.42 -8.37
N GLY A 98 -19.73 -13.14 -9.45
CA GLY A 98 -20.35 -14.46 -9.37
C GLY A 98 -19.51 -15.47 -8.58
N GLY A 99 -18.18 -15.33 -8.63
CA GLY A 99 -17.23 -16.06 -7.80
C GLY A 99 -17.43 -15.83 -6.30
N TYR A 100 -17.85 -14.63 -5.88
CA TYR A 100 -18.13 -14.33 -4.47
C TYR A 100 -19.35 -15.11 -3.98
N ILE A 101 -20.48 -14.99 -4.71
CA ILE A 101 -21.75 -15.57 -4.28
C ILE A 101 -21.79 -17.09 -4.47
N GLY A 102 -21.15 -17.64 -5.51
CA GLY A 102 -21.00 -19.08 -5.67
C GLY A 102 -20.08 -19.71 -4.62
N SER A 103 -19.08 -18.97 -4.13
CA SER A 103 -18.26 -19.43 -2.99
C SER A 103 -19.03 -19.40 -1.67
N TRP A 104 -19.87 -18.39 -1.44
CA TRP A 104 -20.81 -18.37 -0.30
C TRP A 104 -21.76 -19.58 -0.34
N LEU A 105 -22.40 -19.84 -1.48
CA LEU A 105 -23.30 -20.98 -1.66
C LEU A 105 -22.58 -22.31 -1.41
N SER A 106 -21.42 -22.52 -2.03
CA SER A 106 -20.65 -23.77 -1.91
C SER A 106 -20.08 -23.99 -0.51
N ALA A 107 -19.76 -22.91 0.22
CA ALA A 107 -19.39 -22.98 1.63
C ALA A 107 -20.59 -23.26 2.53
N TRP A 108 -21.78 -22.70 2.23
CA TRP A 108 -23.00 -22.95 3.01
C TRP A 108 -23.45 -24.40 2.84
N ILE A 109 -23.51 -24.92 1.61
CA ILE A 109 -23.76 -26.34 1.31
C ILE A 109 -22.77 -27.26 2.06
N LYS A 110 -21.55 -26.79 2.34
CA LYS A 110 -20.54 -27.56 3.07
C LYS A 110 -20.69 -27.50 4.61
N ASN A 111 -21.31 -26.45 5.14
CA ASN A 111 -21.48 -26.21 6.57
C ASN A 111 -22.87 -26.60 7.09
N ASP A 112 -23.84 -26.74 6.19
CA ASP A 112 -25.21 -27.14 6.49
C ASP A 112 -25.32 -28.67 6.75
N PRO A 113 -26.01 -29.12 7.82
CA PRO A 113 -26.19 -30.55 8.09
C PRO A 113 -26.90 -31.33 6.99
N ASP A 114 -27.85 -30.70 6.28
CA ASP A 114 -28.66 -31.30 5.21
C ASP A 114 -28.14 -30.92 3.81
N GLY A 115 -26.92 -30.37 3.75
CA GLY A 115 -26.22 -30.02 2.52
C GLY A 115 -27.00 -29.03 1.67
N ILE A 116 -27.12 -29.31 0.36
CA ILE A 116 -27.87 -28.44 -0.55
C ILE A 116 -29.37 -28.34 -0.25
N ARG A 117 -29.96 -29.32 0.44
CA ARG A 117 -31.40 -29.30 0.77
C ARG A 117 -31.71 -28.30 1.87
N GLY A 118 -30.97 -28.31 2.97
CA GLY A 118 -31.11 -27.32 4.05
C GLY A 118 -30.94 -25.89 3.53
N VAL A 119 -29.92 -25.66 2.70
CA VAL A 119 -29.68 -24.36 2.03
C VAL A 119 -30.85 -23.96 1.11
N VAL A 120 -31.36 -24.88 0.29
CA VAL A 120 -32.51 -24.62 -0.59
C VAL A 120 -33.77 -24.29 0.21
N ASP A 121 -34.02 -24.98 1.32
CA ASP A 121 -35.21 -24.76 2.14
C ASP A 121 -35.11 -23.47 2.99
N GLU A 122 -33.93 -23.07 3.45
CA GLU A 122 -33.73 -21.71 4.01
C GLU A 122 -33.86 -20.61 2.93
N LEU A 123 -33.43 -20.84 1.68
CA LEU A 123 -33.62 -19.88 0.57
C LEU A 123 -35.08 -19.75 0.09
N LYS A 124 -35.87 -20.83 0.19
CA LYS A 124 -37.33 -20.81 -0.03
C LYS A 124 -38.08 -20.08 1.08
N ARG A 125 -37.54 -20.06 2.30
CA ARG A 125 -38.20 -19.57 3.52
C ARG A 125 -38.71 -18.13 3.35
N ARG A 126 -39.96 -17.91 3.72
CA ARG A 126 -40.57 -16.57 3.80
C ARG A 126 -40.28 -15.95 5.18
N PRO A 127 -40.37 -14.62 5.34
CA PRO A 127 -40.15 -13.95 6.63
C PRO A 127 -41.03 -14.49 7.77
N ASP A 128 -40.43 -15.18 8.75
CA ASP A 128 -41.08 -15.56 10.00
C ASP A 128 -41.18 -14.39 11.00
N SER A 129 -40.46 -13.29 10.74
CA SER A 129 -40.37 -12.11 11.60
C SER A 129 -40.33 -10.82 10.77
N THR A 130 -40.98 -9.77 11.26
CA THR A 130 -40.90 -8.42 10.67
C THR A 130 -39.62 -7.68 11.03
N LEU A 131 -38.89 -8.13 12.06
CA LEU A 131 -37.61 -7.53 12.50
C LEU A 131 -36.40 -8.26 11.90
N GLU A 132 -36.50 -9.57 11.70
CA GLU A 132 -35.45 -10.40 11.11
C GLU A 132 -36.05 -11.26 9.99
N PRO A 133 -36.35 -10.67 8.80
CA PRO A 133 -37.12 -11.34 7.75
C PRO A 133 -36.34 -12.37 6.91
N GLU A 134 -35.05 -12.57 7.18
CA GLU A 134 -34.13 -13.32 6.31
C GLU A 134 -33.28 -14.32 7.11
N PRO A 135 -32.90 -15.47 6.50
CA PRO A 135 -31.89 -16.36 7.05
C PRO A 135 -30.60 -15.64 7.45
N GLN A 136 -29.95 -16.08 8.54
CA GLN A 136 -28.71 -15.48 9.04
C GLN A 136 -27.63 -15.32 7.95
N PRO A 137 -27.39 -16.28 7.03
CA PRO A 137 -26.42 -16.11 5.96
C PRO A 137 -26.75 -15.00 4.96
N VAL A 138 -28.04 -14.78 4.66
CA VAL A 138 -28.49 -13.70 3.77
C VAL A 138 -28.37 -12.35 4.47
N ARG A 139 -28.80 -12.27 5.74
CA ARG A 139 -28.66 -11.05 6.55
C ARG A 139 -27.20 -10.62 6.72
N HIS A 140 -26.28 -11.56 6.94
CA HIS A 140 -24.84 -11.25 7.02
C HIS A 140 -24.33 -10.65 5.70
N LEU A 141 -24.78 -11.13 4.52
CA LEU A 141 -24.41 -10.49 3.25
C LEU A 141 -24.92 -9.04 3.15
N ARG A 142 -26.14 -8.75 3.63
CA ARG A 142 -26.69 -7.38 3.69
C ARG A 142 -25.93 -6.47 4.66
N GLU A 143 -25.63 -6.97 5.87
CA GLU A 143 -24.77 -6.29 6.87
C GLU A 143 -23.34 -6.01 6.35
N PHE A 144 -22.84 -6.84 5.44
CA PHE A 144 -21.53 -6.72 4.80
C PHE A 144 -21.58 -6.24 3.34
N SER A 145 -22.68 -5.60 2.93
CA SER A 145 -22.83 -4.93 1.62
C SER A 145 -21.66 -3.99 1.31
N ASN A 146 -21.14 -3.26 2.30
CA ASN A 146 -19.87 -2.55 2.19
C ASN A 146 -18.67 -3.43 2.61
N TYR A 147 -18.40 -4.50 1.85
CA TYR A 147 -17.46 -5.55 2.28
C TYR A 147 -16.01 -5.08 2.52
N LEU A 148 -15.57 -4.03 1.81
CA LEU A 148 -14.23 -3.46 1.96
C LEU A 148 -14.05 -2.69 3.28
N ALA A 149 -15.08 -1.92 3.68
CA ALA A 149 -15.09 -1.13 4.91
C ALA A 149 -16.50 -1.05 5.53
N PRO A 150 -16.98 -2.11 6.24
CA PRO A 150 -18.36 -2.21 6.75
C PRO A 150 -18.78 -1.09 7.72
N ARG A 151 -17.82 -0.29 8.21
CA ARG A 151 -18.07 1.02 8.82
C ARG A 151 -17.29 2.05 8.03
N THR A 152 -17.99 2.96 7.37
CA THR A 152 -17.41 4.07 6.60
C THR A 152 -17.11 5.28 7.49
N GLY A 153 -16.40 6.28 6.95
CA GLY A 153 -16.13 7.55 7.62
C GLY A 153 -14.73 7.70 8.24
N LEU A 154 -14.29 8.95 8.42
CA LEU A 154 -12.94 9.33 8.87
C LEU A 154 -12.61 8.90 10.31
N THR A 155 -13.60 8.49 11.10
CA THR A 155 -13.42 7.94 12.45
C THR A 155 -13.35 6.40 12.48
N SER A 156 -13.55 5.73 11.34
CA SER A 156 -13.58 4.26 11.27
C SER A 156 -12.19 3.62 11.25
N VAL A 157 -12.01 2.64 12.14
CA VAL A 157 -10.80 1.81 12.20
C VAL A 157 -10.63 0.96 10.94
N ASP A 158 -11.70 0.45 10.34
CA ASP A 158 -11.62 -0.39 9.13
C ASP A 158 -11.13 0.43 7.92
N PHE A 159 -11.54 1.69 7.79
CA PHE A 159 -11.08 2.62 6.75
C PHE A 159 -9.59 2.96 6.90
N TRP A 160 -9.13 3.37 8.09
CA TRP A 160 -7.71 3.63 8.34
C TRP A 160 -6.84 2.36 8.26
N THR A 161 -7.40 1.18 8.55
CA THR A 161 -6.72 -0.10 8.36
C THR A 161 -6.47 -0.40 6.88
N LEU A 162 -7.41 -0.06 5.99
CA LEU A 162 -7.22 -0.17 4.55
C LEU A 162 -6.08 0.76 4.08
N ILE A 163 -6.09 2.04 4.47
CA ILE A 163 -5.05 3.03 4.14
C ILE A 163 -3.68 2.61 4.67
N ALA A 164 -3.57 2.29 5.96
CA ALA A 164 -2.30 1.91 6.57
C ALA A 164 -1.73 0.61 5.97
N THR A 165 -2.61 -0.33 5.58
CA THR A 165 -2.22 -1.57 4.89
C THR A 165 -1.74 -1.30 3.47
N PHE A 166 -2.42 -0.44 2.71
CA PHE A 166 -1.99 -0.03 1.37
C PHE A 166 -0.62 0.66 1.42
N VAL A 167 -0.44 1.66 2.29
CA VAL A 167 0.83 2.40 2.45
C VAL A 167 1.97 1.48 2.90
N ARG A 168 1.73 0.57 3.86
CA ARG A 168 2.70 -0.46 4.27
C ARG A 168 3.14 -1.31 3.09
N ASN A 169 2.16 -1.86 2.36
CA ASN A 169 2.40 -2.81 1.28
C ASN A 169 3.12 -2.12 0.09
N MET A 170 2.75 -0.88 -0.25
CA MET A 170 3.42 -0.06 -1.24
C MET A 170 4.88 0.24 -0.82
N PHE A 171 5.12 0.63 0.42
CA PHE A 171 6.48 0.87 0.93
C PHE A 171 7.36 -0.40 0.90
N LEU A 172 6.83 -1.55 1.29
CA LEU A 172 7.55 -2.83 1.22
C LEU A 172 7.89 -3.23 -0.23
N ASN A 173 6.98 -2.99 -1.17
CA ASN A 173 7.22 -3.16 -2.61
C ASN A 173 8.32 -2.19 -3.13
N TRP A 174 8.29 -0.94 -2.66
CA TRP A 174 9.31 0.07 -2.98
C TRP A 174 10.71 -0.28 -2.45
N LEU A 175 10.84 -0.87 -1.25
CA LEU A 175 12.14 -1.33 -0.75
C LEU A 175 12.83 -2.34 -1.68
N VAL A 176 12.05 -3.12 -2.44
CA VAL A 176 12.59 -3.97 -3.50
C VAL A 176 12.85 -3.15 -4.77
N LEU A 177 11.81 -2.59 -5.39
CA LEU A 177 11.90 -1.99 -6.73
C LEU A 177 12.80 -0.75 -6.80
N ILE A 178 12.73 0.13 -5.80
CA ILE A 178 13.48 1.40 -5.80
C ILE A 178 14.97 1.14 -5.56
N SER A 179 15.35 0.10 -4.82
CA SER A 179 16.78 -0.24 -4.61
C SER A 179 17.46 -0.66 -5.91
N TRP A 180 16.78 -1.42 -6.77
CA TRP A 180 17.27 -1.75 -8.11
C TRP A 180 17.26 -0.54 -9.06
N LEU A 181 16.22 0.31 -9.01
CA LEU A 181 16.17 1.55 -9.79
C LEU A 181 17.30 2.52 -9.40
N ALA A 182 17.54 2.70 -8.10
CA ALA A 182 18.61 3.52 -7.56
C ALA A 182 19.99 3.03 -8.00
N ALA A 183 20.22 1.71 -8.03
CA ALA A 183 21.44 1.13 -8.56
C ALA A 183 21.63 1.41 -10.07
N ALA A 184 20.58 1.27 -10.89
CA ALA A 184 20.65 1.63 -12.31
C ALA A 184 20.93 3.14 -12.52
N MET A 185 20.39 3.99 -11.65
CA MET A 185 20.66 5.43 -11.63
C MET A 185 22.09 5.82 -11.26
N MET A 186 22.93 4.89 -10.79
CA MET A 186 24.35 5.16 -10.52
C MET A 186 25.21 5.18 -11.78
N ILE A 187 24.74 4.60 -12.90
CA ILE A 187 25.53 4.44 -14.14
C ILE A 187 26.05 5.79 -14.69
N PRO A 188 25.25 6.88 -14.79
CA PRO A 188 25.76 8.19 -15.22
C PRO A 188 26.77 8.81 -14.25
N ARG A 189 26.72 8.45 -12.95
CA ARG A 189 27.70 8.93 -11.96
C ARG A 189 29.02 8.15 -11.98
N LEU A 190 28.99 6.86 -12.32
CA LEU A 190 30.21 6.09 -12.61
C LEU A 190 30.99 6.73 -13.76
N TYR A 191 30.27 7.10 -14.84
CA TYR A 191 30.84 7.79 -15.99
C TYR A 191 31.45 9.16 -15.62
N LEU A 192 30.72 10.00 -14.86
CA LEU A 192 31.23 11.30 -14.41
C LEU A 192 32.46 11.20 -13.49
N ALA A 193 32.45 10.26 -12.54
CA ALA A 193 33.55 10.08 -11.60
C ALA A 193 34.85 9.57 -12.27
N ALA A 194 34.72 8.85 -13.39
CA ALA A 194 35.85 8.31 -14.17
C ALA A 194 36.64 9.37 -14.96
N ILE A 195 36.20 10.63 -15.00
CA ILE A 195 36.79 11.69 -15.84
C ILE A 195 37.79 12.60 -15.06
N ASN A 196 37.75 12.64 -13.73
CA ASN A 196 38.33 13.73 -12.92
C ASN A 196 39.62 13.37 -12.11
N LEU A 197 40.59 12.63 -12.69
CA LEU A 197 41.68 11.98 -11.93
C LEU A 197 42.94 12.85 -11.58
N GLN A 198 43.18 13.23 -10.31
CA GLN A 198 44.49 13.71 -9.74
C GLN A 198 44.74 13.34 -8.22
N PRO A 199 45.95 13.53 -7.60
CA PRO A 199 46.32 12.92 -6.26
C PRO A 199 47.18 13.73 -5.19
N ASN A 200 47.23 13.24 -3.91
CA ASN A 200 48.23 13.46 -2.79
C ASN A 200 48.18 14.80 -1.93
N TRP A 201 48.71 15.04 -0.69
CA TRP A 201 49.44 14.35 0.46
C TRP A 201 49.29 15.18 1.83
N PRO A 202 49.71 14.76 3.08
CA PRO A 202 49.34 15.41 4.38
C PRO A 202 50.49 15.76 5.40
N ALA A 203 50.18 16.33 6.61
CA ALA A 203 50.52 15.82 7.99
C ALA A 203 50.66 16.84 9.20
N TRP A 204 49.88 16.61 10.28
CA TRP A 204 50.07 16.71 11.78
C TRP A 204 50.61 17.92 12.61
N GLY A 205 50.34 17.86 13.94
CA GLY A 205 50.59 18.86 15.03
C GLY A 205 51.63 18.44 16.09
N PRO A 206 51.46 18.58 17.44
CA PRO A 206 50.33 19.06 18.28
C PRO A 206 50.66 20.44 18.99
N GLU A 207 50.54 20.81 20.29
CA GLU A 207 50.11 20.23 21.61
C GLU A 207 49.93 21.32 22.72
N MET A 208 49.05 21.14 23.73
CA MET A 208 49.12 21.65 25.15
C MET A 208 47.89 21.14 25.98
N ASP A 209 47.98 21.07 27.32
CA ASP A 209 47.02 20.40 28.23
C ASP A 209 45.70 21.18 28.57
N LEU A 210 44.67 20.40 28.96
CA LEU A 210 43.25 20.71 29.12
C LEU A 210 42.72 20.50 30.55
N THR A 211 43.43 19.73 31.39
CA THR A 211 42.93 19.12 32.65
C THR A 211 42.21 20.07 33.63
N LYS A 212 42.71 21.29 33.85
CA LYS A 212 42.15 22.23 34.84
C LYS A 212 40.78 22.81 34.51
N TYR A 213 40.29 22.68 33.27
CA TYR A 213 38.96 23.20 32.90
C TYR A 213 37.84 22.19 33.18
N ILE A 214 38.12 20.90 32.96
CA ILE A 214 37.14 19.81 33.05
C ILE A 214 36.55 19.69 34.47
N GLN A 215 37.41 19.75 35.50
CA GLN A 215 37.02 19.50 36.90
C GLN A 215 35.92 20.44 37.44
N MET A 216 35.74 21.63 36.88
CA MET A 216 34.69 22.57 37.31
C MET A 216 33.36 22.41 36.53
N ALA A 217 33.38 21.71 35.38
CA ALA A 217 32.20 21.47 34.55
C ALA A 217 31.43 20.20 34.96
N ASP A 218 32.15 19.15 35.37
CA ASP A 218 31.54 17.84 35.69
C ASP A 218 30.56 17.90 36.87
N GLN A 219 30.85 18.71 37.89
CA GLN A 219 30.06 18.75 39.12
C GLN A 219 28.64 19.33 38.94
N ILE A 220 28.39 20.12 37.89
CA ILE A 220 27.05 20.65 37.57
C ILE A 220 26.28 19.69 36.63
N LYS A 221 26.98 18.90 35.81
CA LYS A 221 26.36 17.91 34.91
C LYS A 221 25.71 16.76 35.72
N HIS A 222 26.36 16.33 36.80
CA HIS A 222 25.99 15.14 37.58
C HIS A 222 24.57 15.17 38.19
N ASP A 223 24.14 16.30 38.75
CA ASP A 223 22.82 16.40 39.42
C ASP A 223 21.64 16.30 38.44
N TRP A 224 21.82 16.76 37.20
CA TRP A 224 20.80 16.65 36.15
C TRP A 224 20.75 15.27 35.50
N ASP A 225 21.90 14.58 35.38
CA ASP A 225 21.98 13.22 34.85
C ASP A 225 21.04 12.26 35.60
N ILE A 226 20.87 12.41 36.92
CA ILE A 226 19.98 11.56 37.73
C ILE A 226 18.52 11.66 37.24
N TRP A 227 18.00 12.89 37.10
CA TRP A 227 16.61 13.12 36.67
C TRP A 227 16.38 12.80 35.20
N LEU A 228 17.37 13.06 34.34
CA LEU A 228 17.33 12.69 32.93
C LEU A 228 17.30 11.17 32.74
N ASN A 229 18.04 10.40 33.55
CA ASN A 229 17.99 8.94 33.50
C ASN A 229 16.64 8.37 33.97
N ILE A 230 16.00 8.96 35.00
CA ILE A 230 14.65 8.58 35.44
C ILE A 230 13.62 8.79 34.32
N LEU A 231 13.63 9.96 33.67
CA LEU A 231 12.70 10.28 32.59
C LEU A 231 12.87 9.33 31.38
N LEU A 232 14.12 9.00 31.03
CA LEU A 232 14.44 8.01 29.99
C LEU A 232 13.94 6.60 30.34
N ALA A 233 14.10 6.18 31.59
CA ALA A 233 13.64 4.88 32.08
C ALA A 233 12.11 4.75 32.01
N ILE A 234 11.35 5.82 32.32
CA ILE A 234 9.89 5.86 32.17
C ILE A 234 9.49 5.67 30.70
N GLY A 235 10.11 6.40 29.77
CA GLY A 235 9.87 6.25 28.33
C GLY A 235 10.16 4.83 27.82
N GLY A 236 11.26 4.24 28.30
CA GLY A 236 11.64 2.86 27.97
C GLY A 236 10.66 1.80 28.52
N ALA A 237 10.20 1.98 29.76
CA ALA A 237 9.21 1.09 30.38
C ALA A 237 7.86 1.12 29.65
N LEU A 238 7.40 2.29 29.21
CA LEU A 238 6.17 2.44 28.42
C LEU A 238 6.27 1.72 27.06
N ILE A 239 7.43 1.79 26.39
CA ILE A 239 7.70 1.01 25.17
C ILE A 239 7.70 -0.50 25.46
N ALA A 240 8.34 -0.93 26.56
CA ALA A 240 8.39 -2.33 26.95
C ALA A 240 6.99 -2.90 27.26
N VAL A 241 6.12 -2.14 27.93
CA VAL A 241 4.70 -2.52 28.19
C VAL A 241 3.92 -2.65 26.87
N ALA A 242 4.05 -1.69 25.96
CA ALA A 242 3.40 -1.73 24.66
C ALA A 242 3.87 -2.91 23.78
N MET A 243 5.16 -3.24 23.84
CA MET A 243 5.71 -4.43 23.18
C MET A 243 5.22 -5.72 23.83
N ALA A 244 5.13 -5.76 25.17
CA ALA A 244 4.65 -6.94 25.88
C ALA A 244 3.18 -7.24 25.55
N TYR A 245 2.32 -6.22 25.52
CA TYR A 245 0.94 -6.36 25.05
C TYR A 245 0.89 -6.96 23.64
N ALA A 246 1.76 -6.49 22.73
CA ALA A 246 1.76 -6.96 21.35
C ALA A 246 2.02 -8.46 21.23
N ILE A 247 3.00 -8.98 21.98
CA ILE A 247 3.35 -10.41 21.99
C ILE A 247 2.25 -11.26 22.66
N ILE A 248 1.52 -10.69 23.63
CA ILE A 248 0.39 -11.35 24.30
C ILE A 248 -0.84 -11.44 23.38
N ASP A 249 -1.17 -10.41 22.62
CA ASP A 249 -2.43 -10.33 21.87
C ASP A 249 -2.34 -10.83 20.41
N VAL A 250 -1.16 -10.80 19.78
CA VAL A 250 -0.95 -11.31 18.40
C VAL A 250 -1.36 -12.80 18.27
N PRO A 251 -2.17 -13.18 17.26
CA PRO A 251 -2.73 -14.53 17.11
C PRO A 251 -1.73 -15.70 17.04
N SER A 252 -0.59 -15.55 16.35
CA SER A 252 0.42 -16.61 16.29
C SER A 252 1.33 -16.71 17.52
N THR A 253 1.23 -15.76 18.46
CA THR A 253 1.97 -15.75 19.74
C THR A 253 1.06 -16.09 20.93
N GLY A 254 0.57 -15.11 21.68
CA GLY A 254 -0.27 -15.35 22.87
C GLY A 254 -1.77 -15.46 22.63
N ASN A 255 -2.27 -15.05 21.45
CA ASN A 255 -3.68 -15.09 21.04
C ASN A 255 -4.66 -14.71 22.17
N ALA A 256 -4.42 -13.58 22.84
CA ALA A 256 -5.18 -13.21 24.03
C ALA A 256 -6.63 -12.79 23.76
N ARG A 257 -6.99 -12.55 22.49
CA ARG A 257 -8.34 -12.18 22.01
C ARG A 257 -8.91 -10.97 22.78
N LEU A 258 -8.08 -9.98 23.06
CA LEU A 258 -8.50 -8.84 23.89
C LEU A 258 -9.33 -7.84 23.06
N PRO A 259 -10.31 -7.14 23.67
CA PRO A 259 -11.10 -6.15 22.97
C PRO A 259 -10.29 -4.88 22.67
N GLN A 260 -10.68 -4.13 21.64
CA GLN A 260 -10.03 -2.88 21.21
C GLN A 260 -9.75 -1.89 22.36
N ARG A 261 -10.62 -1.83 23.38
CA ARG A 261 -10.39 -1.02 24.58
C ARG A 261 -9.05 -1.34 25.27
N ARG A 262 -8.70 -2.63 25.44
CA ARG A 262 -7.44 -3.07 26.04
C ARG A 262 -6.24 -2.76 25.14
N PHE A 263 -6.39 -2.84 23.81
CA PHE A 263 -5.38 -2.39 22.86
C PHE A 263 -5.04 -0.89 23.06
N LEU A 264 -6.06 -0.05 23.24
CA LEU A 264 -5.84 1.38 23.47
C LEU A 264 -5.18 1.64 24.83
N GLU A 265 -5.71 1.04 25.90
CA GLU A 265 -5.21 1.19 27.28
C GLU A 265 -3.76 0.72 27.46
N PHE A 266 -3.40 -0.46 26.93
CA PHE A 266 -2.12 -1.14 27.24
C PHE A 266 -1.08 -1.08 26.12
N ARG A 267 -1.41 -0.45 24.98
CA ARG A 267 -0.44 -0.26 23.88
C ARG A 267 -0.48 1.13 23.27
N GLN A 268 -1.63 1.63 22.83
CA GLN A 268 -1.66 2.90 22.10
C GLN A 268 -1.35 4.09 23.01
N ILE A 269 -1.93 4.12 24.21
CA ILE A 269 -1.65 5.16 25.21
C ILE A 269 -0.18 5.10 25.69
N PRO A 270 0.39 3.94 26.08
CA PRO A 270 1.82 3.85 26.41
C PRO A 270 2.77 4.27 25.29
N LEU A 271 2.50 3.94 24.01
CA LEU A 271 3.34 4.41 22.89
C LEU A 271 3.25 5.93 22.68
N MET A 272 2.07 6.52 22.90
CA MET A 272 1.88 7.97 22.83
C MET A 272 2.60 8.69 23.99
N LEU A 273 2.44 8.19 25.22
CA LEU A 273 3.14 8.75 26.38
C LEU A 273 4.67 8.60 26.24
N ALA A 274 5.15 7.48 25.71
CA ALA A 274 6.57 7.28 25.43
C ALA A 274 7.11 8.27 24.38
N SER A 275 6.37 8.58 23.31
CA SER A 275 6.83 9.54 22.30
C SER A 275 6.85 10.98 22.82
N LEU A 276 5.95 11.34 23.74
CA LEU A 276 5.98 12.61 24.46
C LEU A 276 7.19 12.69 25.41
N VAL A 277 7.36 11.69 26.28
CA VAL A 277 8.47 11.62 27.25
C VAL A 277 9.84 11.63 26.56
N LEU A 278 9.99 10.95 25.41
CA LEU A 278 11.23 10.96 24.64
C LEU A 278 11.51 12.31 23.96
N ALA A 279 10.48 13.01 23.46
CA ALA A 279 10.64 14.35 22.90
C ALA A 279 10.99 15.39 23.98
N GLU A 280 10.38 15.27 25.17
CA GLU A 280 10.69 16.10 26.33
C GLU A 280 12.12 15.85 26.84
N TRP A 281 12.51 14.59 26.98
CA TRP A 281 13.88 14.20 27.36
C TRP A 281 14.92 14.79 26.41
N TRP A 282 14.70 14.71 25.09
CA TRP A 282 15.59 15.30 24.10
C TRP A 282 15.76 16.82 24.25
N ALA A 283 14.66 17.54 24.50
CA ALA A 283 14.72 18.98 24.74
C ALA A 283 15.48 19.31 26.04
N LEU A 284 15.27 18.56 27.11
CA LEU A 284 15.95 18.77 28.40
C LEU A 284 17.45 18.45 28.32
N VAL A 285 17.85 17.33 27.69
CA VAL A 285 19.28 16.99 27.47
C VAL A 285 20.01 18.10 26.69
N ARG A 286 19.38 18.65 25.64
CA ARG A 286 19.97 19.75 24.85
C ARG A 286 20.11 21.06 25.65
N ASN A 287 19.28 21.25 26.67
CA ASN A 287 19.33 22.41 27.57
C ASN A 287 20.34 22.24 28.72
N VAL A 288 20.62 21.00 29.15
CA VAL A 288 21.59 20.71 30.24
C VAL A 288 23.02 20.59 29.70
N HIS A 289 23.24 19.80 28.64
CA HIS A 289 24.58 19.39 28.20
C HIS A 289 25.08 20.11 26.93
N GLY A 290 24.35 21.13 26.45
CA GLY A 290 24.68 21.81 25.19
C GLY A 290 24.55 20.89 23.97
N SER A 291 25.34 21.14 22.93
CA SER A 291 25.36 20.32 21.72
C SER A 291 26.31 19.11 21.78
N GLU A 292 27.21 19.04 22.78
CA GLU A 292 28.22 17.96 22.93
C GLU A 292 27.64 16.53 22.75
N PRO A 293 26.47 16.15 23.33
CA PRO A 293 25.92 14.79 23.20
C PRO A 293 25.39 14.46 21.80
N PHE A 294 25.20 15.46 20.95
CA PHE A 294 24.66 15.31 19.59
C PHE A 294 25.76 15.37 18.51
N GLU A 295 26.94 15.88 18.87
CA GLU A 295 28.13 15.95 18.01
C GLU A 295 28.96 14.66 18.05
N ALA A 296 29.17 14.08 19.24
CA ALA A 296 30.05 12.94 19.44
C ALA A 296 29.46 11.60 18.94
N GLY A 297 30.29 10.80 18.25
CA GLY A 297 29.87 9.51 17.68
C GLY A 297 29.42 8.46 18.70
N GLU A 298 29.99 8.48 19.91
CA GLU A 298 29.69 7.51 20.97
C GLU A 298 28.22 7.50 21.39
N TRP A 299 27.59 8.68 21.50
CA TRP A 299 26.21 8.80 21.97
C TRP A 299 25.22 8.09 21.05
N ARG A 300 25.50 8.02 19.74
CA ARG A 300 24.69 7.27 18.78
C ARG A 300 24.62 5.77 19.13
N SER A 301 25.71 5.19 19.65
CA SER A 301 25.72 3.79 20.10
C SER A 301 24.85 3.58 21.35
N LYS A 302 24.90 4.51 22.31
CA LYS A 302 24.09 4.49 23.54
C LYS A 302 22.59 4.55 23.21
N PHE A 303 22.19 5.40 22.25
CA PHE A 303 20.81 5.45 21.74
C PHE A 303 20.34 4.13 21.12
N VAL A 304 21.18 3.50 20.29
CA VAL A 304 20.85 2.20 19.67
C VAL A 304 20.66 1.10 20.72
N ILE A 305 21.55 1.02 21.70
CA ILE A 305 21.50 0.03 22.79
C ILE A 305 20.22 0.19 23.62
N PHE A 306 19.83 1.43 23.96
CA PHE A 306 18.60 1.71 24.72
C PHE A 306 17.34 1.17 24.03
N PHE A 307 17.16 1.43 22.72
CA PHE A 307 15.97 0.96 22.00
C PHE A 307 15.93 -0.58 21.88
N VAL A 308 17.08 -1.22 21.67
CA VAL A 308 17.19 -2.69 21.67
C VAL A 308 16.82 -3.26 23.04
N ALA A 309 17.33 -2.67 24.14
CA ALA A 309 17.03 -3.11 25.50
C ALA A 309 15.53 -3.03 25.83
N CYS A 310 14.86 -1.92 25.50
CA CYS A 310 13.42 -1.77 25.75
C CYS A 310 12.56 -2.81 25.01
N TYR A 311 12.94 -3.13 23.76
CA TYR A 311 12.26 -4.15 22.95
C TYR A 311 12.48 -5.57 23.51
N LEU A 312 13.69 -5.88 23.99
CA LEU A 312 14.00 -7.17 24.63
C LEU A 312 13.29 -7.34 25.98
N VAL A 313 13.26 -6.31 26.83
CA VAL A 313 12.56 -6.35 28.14
C VAL A 313 11.07 -6.62 27.97
N GLY A 314 10.41 -5.96 27.00
CA GLY A 314 9.01 -6.26 26.65
C GLY A 314 8.79 -7.71 26.19
N GLY A 315 9.75 -8.27 25.45
CA GLY A 315 9.75 -9.68 25.05
C GLY A 315 9.87 -10.67 26.21
N VAL A 316 10.74 -10.39 27.19
CA VAL A 316 10.87 -11.19 28.41
C VAL A 316 9.58 -11.11 29.24
N PHE A 317 9.05 -9.90 29.47
CA PHE A 317 7.85 -9.68 30.28
C PHE A 317 6.61 -10.41 29.70
N ALA A 318 6.41 -10.34 28.38
CA ALA A 318 5.37 -11.13 27.71
C ALA A 318 5.60 -12.64 27.83
N THR A 319 6.85 -13.10 27.73
CA THR A 319 7.17 -14.53 27.85
C THR A 319 6.84 -15.07 29.24
N VAL A 320 7.08 -14.29 30.30
CA VAL A 320 6.69 -14.61 31.69
C VAL A 320 5.16 -14.67 31.83
N ILE A 321 4.43 -13.66 31.34
CA ILE A 321 2.96 -13.64 31.40
C ILE A 321 2.34 -14.83 30.63
N LEU A 322 2.92 -15.20 29.49
CA LEU A 322 2.48 -16.37 28.72
C LEU A 322 2.88 -17.71 29.35
N ALA A 323 3.88 -17.77 30.23
CA ALA A 323 4.20 -18.97 30.99
C ALA A 323 3.16 -19.27 32.08
N PHE A 324 2.56 -18.25 32.70
CA PHE A 324 1.46 -18.41 33.65
C PHE A 324 0.14 -18.83 32.98
N ARG A 325 -0.06 -18.51 31.70
CA ARG A 325 -1.19 -19.01 30.89
C ARG A 325 -0.91 -20.44 30.40
N LYS A 326 -1.38 -21.45 31.14
CA LYS A 326 -1.33 -22.88 30.76
C LYS A 326 -1.95 -23.14 29.37
N GLN A 327 -1.15 -23.10 28.31
CA GLN A 327 -1.58 -23.36 26.94
C GLN A 327 -0.67 -24.42 26.28
N LYS A 328 -1.25 -25.58 25.93
CA LYS A 328 -0.55 -26.59 25.12
C LYS A 328 -0.32 -26.05 23.71
N ARG A 329 0.95 -25.83 23.31
CA ARG A 329 1.34 -25.62 21.91
C ARG A 329 2.80 -26.03 21.70
N GLU A 330 3.08 -26.78 20.64
CA GLU A 330 4.45 -27.17 20.29
C GLU A 330 5.25 -25.95 19.81
N ARG A 331 6.21 -25.50 20.63
CA ARG A 331 7.14 -24.43 20.22
C ARG A 331 8.28 -25.03 19.38
N ARG A 332 8.23 -24.86 18.06
CA ARG A 332 9.43 -24.97 17.21
C ARG A 332 10.39 -23.83 17.55
N ILE A 333 11.35 -24.09 18.45
CA ILE A 333 12.30 -23.14 19.04
C ILE A 333 12.94 -22.21 17.99
N PHE A 334 13.30 -22.76 16.82
CA PHE A 334 13.87 -22.04 15.69
C PHE A 334 13.04 -20.81 15.25
N ASN A 335 11.71 -20.94 15.19
CA ASN A 335 10.82 -19.84 14.78
C ASN A 335 10.80 -18.70 15.81
N SER A 336 10.99 -19.00 17.09
CA SER A 336 11.08 -18.00 18.16
C SER A 336 12.41 -17.24 18.11
N LEU A 337 13.53 -17.94 17.90
CA LEU A 337 14.85 -17.33 17.75
C LEU A 337 14.90 -16.40 16.53
N TRP A 338 14.34 -16.83 15.39
CA TRP A 338 14.26 -15.99 14.18
C TRP A 338 13.43 -14.71 14.38
N ARG A 339 12.29 -14.81 15.07
CA ARG A 339 11.47 -13.63 15.44
C ARG A 339 12.25 -12.68 16.35
N LEU A 340 13.00 -13.17 17.34
CA LEU A 340 13.83 -12.33 18.23
C LEU A 340 14.95 -11.59 17.47
N GLY A 341 15.63 -12.26 16.53
CA GLY A 341 16.65 -11.63 15.69
C GLY A 341 16.11 -10.47 14.85
N ILE A 342 14.90 -10.63 14.29
CA ILE A 342 14.23 -9.56 13.53
C ILE A 342 13.79 -8.40 14.45
N ILE A 343 13.33 -8.68 15.67
CA ILE A 343 12.99 -7.65 16.67
C ILE A 343 14.24 -6.80 17.00
N ALA A 344 15.38 -7.45 17.25
CA ALA A 344 16.65 -6.75 17.53
C ALA A 344 17.08 -5.86 16.36
N LEU A 345 17.08 -6.39 15.12
CA LEU A 345 17.43 -5.63 13.91
C LEU A 345 16.52 -4.41 13.70
N ALA A 346 15.21 -4.57 13.89
CA ALA A 346 14.25 -3.49 13.73
C ALA A 346 14.38 -2.42 14.83
N ALA A 347 14.71 -2.81 16.07
CA ALA A 347 15.00 -1.89 17.17
C ALA A 347 16.33 -1.13 16.97
N THR A 348 17.36 -1.79 16.41
CA THR A 348 18.62 -1.16 16.03
C THR A 348 18.40 -0.05 14.99
N PHE A 349 17.60 -0.34 13.96
CA PHE A 349 17.21 0.64 12.95
C PHE A 349 16.40 1.81 13.57
N ALA A 350 15.48 1.53 14.50
CA ALA A 350 14.72 2.55 15.22
C ALA A 350 15.63 3.55 15.95
N GLY A 351 16.57 3.05 16.76
CA GLY A 351 17.51 3.89 17.52
C GLY A 351 18.42 4.73 16.61
N PHE A 352 18.87 4.17 15.47
CA PHE A 352 19.66 4.90 14.48
C PHE A 352 18.88 6.05 13.83
N CYS A 353 17.64 5.80 13.39
CA CYS A 353 16.77 6.83 12.81
C CYS A 353 16.46 7.95 13.81
N LEU A 354 16.11 7.59 15.05
CA LEU A 354 15.76 8.56 16.09
C LEU A 354 16.97 9.40 16.52
N SER A 355 18.16 8.79 16.66
CA SER A 355 19.42 9.51 16.92
C SER A 355 19.78 10.48 15.78
N THR A 356 19.56 10.07 14.52
CA THR A 356 19.82 10.91 13.35
C THR A 356 18.85 12.10 13.27
N ILE A 357 17.57 11.89 13.60
CA ILE A 357 16.56 12.96 13.68
C ILE A 357 16.94 13.95 14.79
N ALA A 358 17.28 13.48 15.99
CA ALA A 358 17.68 14.36 17.10
C ALA A 358 18.92 15.21 16.74
N THR A 359 19.97 14.58 16.19
CA THR A 359 21.17 15.29 15.72
C THR A 359 20.83 16.39 14.69
N ARG A 360 19.88 16.14 13.78
CA ARG A 360 19.44 17.12 12.77
C ARG A 360 18.47 18.18 13.29
N MET A 361 17.87 18.02 14.46
CA MET A 361 16.96 18.99 15.08
C MET A 361 17.65 19.99 16.01
N PHE A 362 18.78 19.62 16.63
CA PHE A 362 19.40 20.38 17.72
C PHE A 362 20.77 20.99 17.42
N LEU A 363 21.33 20.74 16.24
CA LEU A 363 22.48 21.45 15.69
C LEU A 363 22.00 22.60 14.80
N GLU A 364 22.40 23.82 15.14
CA GLU A 364 22.07 25.01 14.34
C GLU A 364 22.99 25.11 13.10
N PRO A 365 22.50 25.63 11.96
CA PRO A 365 23.36 25.89 10.81
C PRO A 365 24.32 27.05 11.14
N PRO A 366 25.65 26.88 10.95
CA PRO A 366 26.63 27.87 11.39
C PRO A 366 26.66 29.11 10.49
N ILE A 367 27.09 30.24 11.05
CA ILE A 367 26.94 31.57 10.44
C ILE A 367 27.90 31.73 9.26
N GLN A 368 27.38 32.15 8.09
CA GLN A 368 28.17 32.34 6.87
C GLN A 368 28.50 33.82 6.64
N PHE A 369 29.74 34.10 6.26
CA PHE A 369 30.26 35.47 6.09
C PHE A 369 31.24 35.59 4.92
N THR A 370 31.58 36.82 4.56
CA THR A 370 32.65 37.19 3.59
C THR A 370 33.60 38.20 4.23
N LEU A 371 34.91 38.08 3.99
CA LEU A 371 35.90 39.04 4.48
C LEU A 371 36.00 40.29 3.60
N THR A 372 35.73 41.47 4.15
CA THR A 372 35.86 42.76 3.45
C THR A 372 37.29 43.29 3.42
N GLN A 373 38.18 42.80 4.29
CA GLN A 373 39.62 43.06 4.30
C GLN A 373 40.40 41.80 4.73
N GLY A 374 41.71 41.75 4.45
CA GLY A 374 42.56 40.62 4.82
C GLY A 374 42.85 40.58 6.33
N LEU A 375 42.65 39.44 6.97
CA LEU A 375 42.67 39.29 8.44
C LEU A 375 43.78 38.33 8.91
N GLU A 376 44.40 38.61 10.05
CA GLU A 376 45.38 37.73 10.71
C GLU A 376 44.74 36.85 11.79
N ALA A 377 44.37 35.61 11.44
CA ALA A 377 43.86 34.65 12.41
C ALA A 377 45.00 33.83 13.06
N THR A 378 44.77 33.30 14.27
CA THR A 378 45.66 32.32 14.91
C THR A 378 45.21 30.92 14.49
N PRO A 379 46.02 30.10 13.79
CA PRO A 379 45.53 28.85 13.19
C PRO A 379 45.04 27.81 14.23
N ILE A 380 44.26 26.83 13.77
CA ILE A 380 43.89 25.62 14.51
C ILE A 380 44.34 24.40 13.68
N PRO A 381 45.22 23.50 14.20
CA PRO A 381 45.90 23.55 15.50
C PRO A 381 46.82 24.77 15.65
N TRP A 382 47.17 25.10 16.90
CA TRP A 382 47.81 26.35 17.26
C TRP A 382 49.26 26.44 16.77
N SER A 383 49.61 27.56 16.14
CA SER A 383 50.98 27.93 15.77
C SER A 383 51.28 29.37 16.19
N LYS A 384 52.56 29.65 16.47
CA LYS A 384 53.06 31.01 16.74
C LYS A 384 52.98 31.93 15.51
N GLN A 385 52.91 31.35 14.31
CA GLN A 385 52.82 32.10 13.06
C GLN A 385 51.33 32.32 12.70
N LYS A 386 50.87 33.57 12.77
CA LYS A 386 49.49 33.91 12.39
C LYS A 386 49.28 33.68 10.88
N ILE A 387 48.10 33.19 10.53
CA ILE A 387 47.68 32.99 9.15
C ILE A 387 46.96 34.23 8.60
N LYS A 388 47.44 34.77 7.47
CA LYS A 388 46.68 35.77 6.71
C LYS A 388 45.62 35.07 5.85
N ILE A 389 44.37 35.48 6.06
CA ILE A 389 43.21 35.10 5.25
C ILE A 389 42.91 36.29 4.33
N PRO A 390 42.89 36.13 2.99
CA PRO A 390 42.76 37.25 2.07
C PRO A 390 41.32 37.83 2.05
N GLN A 391 41.23 39.08 1.60
CA GLN A 391 39.97 39.76 1.29
C GLN A 391 39.16 38.97 0.24
N GLY A 392 37.83 38.99 0.35
CA GLY A 392 36.90 38.24 -0.50
C GLY A 392 36.68 36.78 -0.09
N THR A 393 37.44 36.25 0.87
CA THR A 393 37.27 34.86 1.32
C THR A 393 35.91 34.69 2.00
N GLN A 394 35.11 33.73 1.52
CA GLN A 394 33.89 33.28 2.19
C GLN A 394 34.20 32.20 3.23
N GLY A 395 33.46 32.19 4.34
CA GLY A 395 33.70 31.26 5.43
C GLY A 395 32.49 31.06 6.34
N VAL A 396 32.74 30.30 7.40
CA VAL A 396 31.79 29.91 8.45
C VAL A 396 32.37 30.34 9.81
N ILE A 397 31.56 30.97 10.65
CA ILE A 397 31.91 31.28 12.05
C ILE A 397 31.29 30.23 12.98
N THR A 398 32.14 29.60 13.78
CA THR A 398 31.74 28.74 14.91
C THR A 398 32.25 29.38 16.21
N GLN A 399 31.35 29.62 17.16
CA GLN A 399 31.69 30.27 18.43
C GLN A 399 32.06 29.22 19.48
N ILE A 400 33.23 29.39 20.12
CA ILE A 400 33.64 28.58 21.27
C ILE A 400 34.18 29.54 22.34
N GLU A 401 33.50 29.58 23.48
CA GLU A 401 33.83 30.32 24.72
C GLU A 401 34.83 31.49 24.60
N ARG A 402 34.28 32.69 24.36
CA ARG A 402 35.01 33.97 24.31
C ARG A 402 36.06 34.11 23.20
N ARG A 403 36.10 33.21 22.20
CA ARG A 403 36.81 33.45 20.92
C ARG A 403 35.95 33.01 19.73
N TYR A 404 36.12 33.69 18.60
CA TYR A 404 35.43 33.33 17.36
C TYR A 404 36.36 32.46 16.53
N THR A 405 35.88 31.29 16.08
CA THR A 405 36.61 30.45 15.13
C THR A 405 36.07 30.73 13.74
N ILE A 406 36.97 31.15 12.85
CA ILE A 406 36.74 31.25 11.42
C ILE A 406 37.17 29.95 10.76
N GLU A 407 36.29 29.37 9.95
CA GLU A 407 36.53 28.26 9.05
C GLU A 407 36.35 28.75 7.61
N THR A 408 37.43 28.84 6.85
CA THR A 408 37.38 29.06 5.39
C THR A 408 37.81 27.79 4.67
N PRO A 409 37.55 27.64 3.35
CA PRO A 409 37.91 26.43 2.60
C PRO A 409 39.40 26.05 2.64
N GLU A 410 40.29 27.01 2.90
CA GLU A 410 41.74 26.79 2.98
C GLU A 410 42.28 26.73 4.42
N LYS A 411 41.63 27.41 5.37
CA LYS A 411 42.24 27.82 6.64
C LYS A 411 41.21 27.87 7.78
N LYS A 412 41.54 27.25 8.92
CA LYS A 412 40.80 27.36 10.18
C LYS A 412 41.61 28.15 11.20
N GLY A 413 41.01 29.14 11.86
CA GLY A 413 41.72 30.00 12.80
C GLY A 413 40.83 30.73 13.80
N ARG A 414 41.38 30.97 15.00
CA ARG A 414 40.79 31.79 16.06
C ARG A 414 41.12 33.27 15.85
N ILE A 415 40.12 34.13 16.00
CA ILE A 415 40.26 35.59 16.01
C ILE A 415 39.78 36.15 17.35
N SER A 416 40.23 37.35 17.73
CA SER A 416 39.70 38.04 18.91
C SER A 416 38.44 38.84 18.56
N GLU A 417 37.70 39.26 19.58
CA GLU A 417 36.50 40.10 19.43
C GLU A 417 36.82 41.47 18.78
N ASN A 418 38.06 41.97 18.96
CA ASN A 418 38.58 43.17 18.30
C ASN A 418 38.83 42.98 16.78
N ASP A 419 38.94 41.73 16.30
CA ASP A 419 39.31 41.41 14.91
C ASP A 419 38.08 41.18 14.00
N LEU A 420 36.86 41.46 14.50
CA LEU A 420 35.60 41.19 13.80
C LEU A 420 35.20 42.25 12.76
N GLY A 421 35.81 43.44 12.76
CA GLY A 421 35.44 44.55 11.86
C GLY A 421 35.36 44.18 10.36
N PRO A 422 36.28 43.35 9.81
CA PRO A 422 36.25 42.96 8.40
C PRO A 422 35.22 41.88 7.98
N VAL A 423 34.17 41.63 8.76
CA VAL A 423 33.23 40.51 8.55
C VAL A 423 31.88 41.00 8.01
N GLU A 424 31.61 40.79 6.72
CA GLU A 424 30.28 41.02 6.12
C GLU A 424 29.40 39.78 6.21
N LEU A 425 28.19 39.96 6.73
CA LEU A 425 27.13 38.96 6.79
C LEU A 425 26.28 38.97 5.51
N LYS A 426 25.52 37.90 5.26
CA LYS A 426 24.54 37.86 4.16
C LYS A 426 23.41 38.89 4.38
N PRO A 427 22.77 39.44 3.32
CA PRO A 427 21.88 40.61 3.42
C PRO A 427 20.66 40.46 4.35
N ASP A 428 20.30 39.22 4.65
CA ASP A 428 19.19 38.79 5.51
C ASP A 428 19.59 38.53 6.98
N GLN A 429 20.84 38.81 7.38
CA GLN A 429 21.32 38.84 8.77
C GLN A 429 21.82 40.25 9.18
N LYS A 430 21.72 40.62 10.47
CA LYS A 430 22.01 41.99 10.94
C LYS A 430 22.50 42.07 12.40
N LEU A 431 23.41 43.02 12.64
CA LEU A 431 23.51 43.97 13.78
C LEU A 431 24.60 45.00 13.40
N PRO A 432 24.48 46.31 13.74
CA PRO A 432 24.51 46.78 15.14
C PRO A 432 23.38 47.77 15.50
N ILE A 433 23.54 48.52 16.61
CA ILE A 433 22.53 49.42 17.19
C ILE A 433 22.86 50.89 16.84
N GLN A 434 21.91 51.59 16.22
CA GLN A 434 22.01 53.03 15.92
C GLN A 434 21.55 53.92 17.07
N TYR A 435 22.28 55.01 17.31
CA TYR A 435 21.99 56.03 18.31
C TYR A 435 21.74 57.41 17.65
N THR A 436 21.23 58.37 18.42
CA THR A 436 21.02 59.75 17.95
C THR A 436 21.32 60.72 19.08
N LEU A 437 22.01 61.82 18.78
CA LEU A 437 22.38 62.82 19.79
C LEU A 437 21.17 63.63 20.27
N LYS A 438 21.01 63.76 21.58
CA LYS A 438 19.92 64.46 22.29
C LYS A 438 20.17 65.98 22.42
N HIS A 439 21.44 66.34 22.48
CA HIS A 439 21.99 67.70 22.54
C HIS A 439 23.36 67.68 21.86
N ASP A 440 23.94 68.84 21.60
CA ASP A 440 25.25 68.94 20.96
C ASP A 440 26.34 68.24 21.79
N CYS A 441 27.22 67.52 21.10
CA CYS A 441 28.28 66.71 21.71
C CYS A 441 29.64 67.06 21.07
N GLU A 442 30.69 67.13 21.87
CA GLU A 442 32.02 67.53 21.45
C GLU A 442 32.99 66.34 21.54
N ALA A 443 33.32 65.75 20.39
CA ALA A 443 34.16 64.56 20.30
C ALA A 443 35.56 64.89 19.77
N LEU A 444 36.55 64.08 20.15
CA LEU A 444 37.91 64.18 19.61
C LEU A 444 38.01 63.36 18.31
N PRO A 445 38.35 63.96 17.14
CA PRO A 445 38.51 63.21 15.90
C PRO A 445 39.68 62.22 16.00
N THR A 446 39.63 61.15 15.19
CA THR A 446 40.72 60.17 15.08
C THR A 446 41.22 60.04 13.63
N PRO A 447 42.53 59.82 13.39
CA PRO A 447 43.62 59.59 14.35
C PRO A 447 43.98 60.84 15.18
N TRP A 448 44.77 60.65 16.25
CA TRP A 448 45.10 61.69 17.22
C TRP A 448 45.76 62.93 16.56
N PRO A 449 45.28 64.16 16.85
CA PRO A 449 46.09 65.35 16.62
C PRO A 449 47.35 65.33 17.51
N THR A 450 48.39 66.04 17.09
CA THR A 450 49.66 66.12 17.82
C THR A 450 49.48 66.78 19.20
N PRO A 451 50.40 66.55 20.17
CA PRO A 451 50.17 66.87 21.60
C PRO A 451 49.82 68.32 21.95
N TRP A 452 49.99 69.25 21.00
CA TRP A 452 49.84 70.70 21.16
C TRP A 452 48.53 71.27 20.61
N ASN A 453 47.67 70.47 19.95
CA ASN A 453 46.30 70.89 19.65
C ASN A 453 45.27 69.82 20.09
N ARG A 454 44.23 70.26 20.79
CA ARG A 454 43.14 69.44 21.34
C ARG A 454 41.75 70.04 21.03
N GLU A 455 41.60 70.73 19.91
CA GLU A 455 40.28 71.14 19.43
C GLU A 455 39.34 69.92 19.30
N LYS A 456 38.19 69.99 19.98
CA LYS A 456 37.11 69.02 19.83
C LYS A 456 36.23 69.41 18.64
N THR A 457 35.75 68.44 17.88
CA THR A 457 34.73 68.65 16.85
C THR A 457 33.33 68.59 17.48
N LYS A 458 32.48 69.60 17.23
CA LYS A 458 31.13 69.69 17.80
C LYS A 458 30.06 69.18 16.83
N PHE A 459 29.36 68.14 17.25
CA PHE A 459 28.30 67.45 16.51
C PHE A 459 26.93 67.89 17.03
N ALA A 460 26.07 68.35 16.13
CA ALA A 460 24.77 68.90 16.49
C ALA A 460 23.78 67.83 16.98
N ALA A 461 22.86 68.24 17.85
CA ALA A 461 21.69 67.46 18.24
C ALA A 461 20.93 66.90 17.02
N GLY A 462 20.45 65.66 17.10
CA GLY A 462 19.80 64.95 16.00
C GLY A 462 20.75 64.19 15.06
N THR A 463 22.07 64.35 15.17
CA THR A 463 23.04 63.57 14.39
C THR A 463 22.95 62.08 14.73
N ARG A 464 22.97 61.22 13.71
CA ARG A 464 23.00 59.75 13.85
C ARG A 464 24.43 59.25 13.95
N VAL A 465 24.68 58.34 14.90
CA VAL A 465 26.01 57.78 15.18
C VAL A 465 25.92 56.31 15.55
N GLU A 466 26.97 55.55 15.25
CA GLU A 466 27.11 54.13 15.57
C GLU A 466 28.35 53.92 16.45
N ILE A 467 28.26 53.09 17.49
CA ILE A 467 29.35 52.89 18.46
C ILE A 467 30.15 51.64 18.08
N THR A 468 31.45 51.79 17.87
CA THR A 468 32.34 50.73 17.36
C THR A 468 33.35 50.19 18.37
N GLU A 469 33.69 50.95 19.44
CA GLU A 469 34.56 50.47 20.52
C GLU A 469 34.14 51.07 21.89
N VAL A 470 34.19 50.26 22.96
CA VAL A 470 33.89 50.67 24.34
C VAL A 470 35.02 50.25 25.28
N ARG A 471 35.93 51.17 25.63
CA ARG A 471 37.04 50.93 26.57
C ARG A 471 37.39 52.17 27.41
N LYS A 472 36.51 52.55 28.36
CA LYS A 472 36.59 53.78 29.21
C LYS A 472 36.63 55.12 28.44
N ILE A 473 36.53 55.06 27.12
CA ILE A 473 36.27 56.11 26.16
C ILE A 473 35.47 55.39 25.05
N TYR A 474 34.49 56.07 24.44
CA TYR A 474 33.62 55.47 23.44
C TYR A 474 33.97 56.02 22.07
N THR A 475 34.21 55.14 21.10
CA THR A 475 34.42 55.55 19.70
C THR A 475 33.09 55.49 18.95
N ILE A 476 32.71 56.61 18.33
CA ILE A 476 31.53 56.76 17.48
C ILE A 476 31.95 57.00 16.02
N GLU A 477 31.29 56.32 15.08
CA GLU A 477 31.35 56.69 13.67
C GLU A 477 30.32 57.78 13.37
N THR A 478 30.76 58.78 12.62
CA THR A 478 29.97 59.94 12.19
C THR A 478 30.14 60.15 10.67
N PRO A 479 29.24 60.90 10.00
CA PRO A 479 29.41 61.24 8.59
C PRO A 479 30.68 62.06 8.25
N GLN A 480 31.42 62.53 9.26
CA GLN A 480 32.65 63.31 9.15
C GLN A 480 33.90 62.49 9.55
N GLY A 481 33.73 61.20 9.88
CA GLY A 481 34.79 60.30 10.32
C GLY A 481 34.59 59.75 11.75
N PRO A 482 35.45 58.81 12.19
CA PRO A 482 35.42 58.26 13.54
C PRO A 482 35.94 59.27 14.58
N ALA A 483 35.18 59.47 15.64
CA ALA A 483 35.51 60.38 16.74
C ALA A 483 35.28 59.72 18.11
N ARG A 484 35.91 60.24 19.16
CA ARG A 484 35.87 59.70 20.52
C ARG A 484 35.19 60.65 21.49
N ILE A 485 34.14 60.16 22.15
CA ILE A 485 33.41 60.87 23.21
C ILE A 485 33.88 60.40 24.59
N THR A 486 33.93 61.34 25.53
CA THR A 486 34.36 61.09 26.92
C THR A 486 33.17 60.71 27.81
N ASP A 487 33.43 60.10 28.98
CA ASP A 487 32.39 59.57 29.86
C ASP A 487 31.31 60.60 30.26
N ASN A 488 31.67 61.88 30.35
CA ASN A 488 30.74 62.97 30.66
C ASN A 488 29.70 63.22 29.55
N GLU A 489 29.96 62.81 28.31
CA GLU A 489 29.13 63.10 27.14
C GLU A 489 28.31 61.88 26.65
N ILE A 490 28.43 60.72 27.31
CA ILE A 490 27.57 59.54 27.09
C ILE A 490 26.07 59.93 27.20
N GLY A 491 25.74 60.87 28.09
CA GLY A 491 24.39 61.38 28.31
C GLY A 491 23.73 62.05 27.10
N ALA A 492 24.49 62.36 26.04
CA ALA A 492 23.97 62.82 24.77
C ALA A 492 23.34 61.69 23.93
N LEU A 493 23.66 60.41 24.17
CA LEU A 493 23.20 59.29 23.33
C LEU A 493 21.76 58.85 23.64
N GLN A 494 20.79 59.28 22.83
CA GLN A 494 19.42 58.78 22.92
C GLN A 494 19.23 57.54 22.04
N ARG A 495 18.93 56.41 22.69
CA ARG A 495 18.49 55.17 22.02
C ARG A 495 17.05 55.31 21.52
N LYS A 496 16.71 54.73 20.37
CA LYS A 496 15.31 54.65 19.90
C LYS A 496 14.44 53.89 20.92
N PRO A 497 13.24 54.39 21.30
CA PRO A 497 12.47 53.82 22.43
C PRO A 497 12.07 52.35 22.33
N ASN A 498 12.01 51.76 21.13
CA ASN A 498 11.40 50.44 20.88
C ASN A 498 12.42 49.29 20.73
N GLN A 499 13.55 49.33 21.44
CA GLN A 499 14.45 48.17 21.57
C GLN A 499 14.88 47.97 23.04
N LYS A 500 14.52 46.83 23.63
CA LYS A 500 15.14 46.33 24.87
C LYS A 500 16.57 45.83 24.60
N LEU A 501 17.38 45.69 25.65
CA LEU A 501 18.56 44.81 25.63
C LEU A 501 18.11 43.36 25.91
N PRO A 502 18.87 42.34 25.48
CA PRO A 502 18.68 40.98 25.96
C PRO A 502 19.17 40.86 27.41
N GLU A 503 18.23 40.94 28.36
CA GLU A 503 18.50 40.67 29.78
C GLU A 503 18.64 39.16 30.03
N ARG A 504 19.82 38.58 29.74
CA ARG A 504 20.45 37.42 30.45
C ARG A 504 21.69 36.88 29.71
N PHE A 505 22.52 36.19 30.49
CA PHE A 505 23.54 35.24 30.04
C PHE A 505 22.93 34.14 29.15
N PRO A 506 23.74 33.38 28.37
CA PRO A 506 23.26 32.24 27.58
C PRO A 506 22.87 31.04 28.46
N LEU A 507 21.73 31.17 29.14
CA LEU A 507 20.80 30.04 29.23
C LEU A 507 20.51 29.61 27.78
N PRO A 508 20.63 28.32 27.42
CA PRO A 508 20.32 27.88 26.07
C PRO A 508 18.86 28.26 25.75
N ALA A 509 18.68 29.05 24.71
CA ALA A 509 17.36 29.58 24.37
C ALA A 509 16.41 28.42 24.08
N PRO A 510 15.17 28.40 24.63
CA PRO A 510 14.17 27.45 24.22
C PRO A 510 13.99 27.63 22.70
N ALA A 511 14.24 26.56 21.95
CA ALA A 511 14.62 26.65 20.54
C ALA A 511 13.70 27.59 19.75
N SER A 512 14.28 28.35 18.80
CA SER A 512 13.57 29.27 17.88
C SER A 512 12.44 28.61 17.05
N ASN A 513 12.30 27.29 17.16
CA ASN A 513 11.30 26.45 16.52
C ASN A 513 10.44 25.65 17.52
N ALA A 514 10.40 25.99 18.82
CA ALA A 514 9.76 25.20 19.89
C ALA A 514 8.31 24.78 19.58
N VAL A 515 7.48 25.68 19.03
CA VAL A 515 6.11 25.36 18.58
C VAL A 515 6.09 24.25 17.51
N LYS A 516 7.03 24.28 16.56
CA LYS A 516 7.21 23.23 15.54
C LYS A 516 7.72 21.94 16.19
N TYR A 517 8.61 22.04 17.17
CA TYR A 517 9.15 20.89 17.89
C TYR A 517 8.04 20.11 18.61
N VAL A 518 7.21 20.78 19.42
CA VAL A 518 6.04 20.16 20.09
C VAL A 518 5.04 19.60 19.07
N SER A 519 4.78 20.33 17.98
CA SER A 519 3.87 19.89 16.91
C SER A 519 4.33 18.60 16.20
N PHE A 520 5.63 18.44 15.96
CA PHE A 520 6.16 17.42 15.03
C PHE A 520 7.08 16.37 15.63
N ALA A 521 7.78 16.60 16.75
CA ALA A 521 8.72 15.63 17.31
C ALA A 521 8.03 14.33 17.81
N PRO A 522 6.93 14.38 18.60
CA PRO A 522 6.20 13.17 19.00
C PRO A 522 5.63 12.41 17.79
N ALA A 523 5.13 13.14 16.78
CA ALA A 523 4.64 12.58 15.53
C ALA A 523 5.74 11.89 14.71
N LEU A 524 6.96 12.43 14.68
CA LEU A 524 8.12 11.82 14.03
C LEU A 524 8.63 10.58 14.78
N ILE A 525 8.63 10.59 16.12
CA ILE A 525 8.96 9.41 16.93
C ILE A 525 7.96 8.27 16.64
N LEU A 526 6.66 8.57 16.68
CA LEU A 526 5.61 7.61 16.29
C LEU A 526 5.75 7.18 14.82
N GLY A 527 6.19 8.07 13.93
CA GLY A 527 6.49 7.75 12.52
C GLY A 527 7.62 6.73 12.35
N VAL A 528 8.69 6.82 13.14
CA VAL A 528 9.73 5.78 13.15
C VAL A 528 9.19 4.47 13.75
N LEU A 529 8.39 4.51 14.80
CA LEU A 529 7.77 3.30 15.38
C LEU A 529 6.78 2.63 14.40
N LEU A 530 6.07 3.41 13.58
CA LEU A 530 5.25 2.94 12.47
C LEU A 530 6.09 2.28 11.37
N LEU A 531 7.20 2.89 10.98
CA LEU A 531 8.16 2.32 10.02
C LEU A 531 8.78 1.01 10.53
N VAL A 532 9.09 0.92 11.83
CA VAL A 532 9.59 -0.29 12.49
C VAL A 532 8.53 -1.40 12.48
N ASN A 533 7.25 -1.08 12.71
CA ASN A 533 6.14 -2.02 12.56
C ASN A 533 6.03 -2.54 11.11
N PHE A 534 6.15 -1.65 10.11
CA PHE A 534 6.15 -2.04 8.69
C PHE A 534 7.31 -2.98 8.34
N LEU A 535 8.54 -2.64 8.76
CA LEU A 535 9.73 -3.47 8.54
C LEU A 535 9.63 -4.83 9.25
N PHE A 536 9.18 -4.86 10.51
CA PHE A 536 8.95 -6.10 11.26
C PHE A 536 7.92 -7.00 10.55
N THR A 537 6.80 -6.44 10.11
CA THR A 537 5.77 -7.17 9.34
C THR A 537 6.32 -7.70 8.02
N GLY A 538 7.16 -6.92 7.34
CA GLY A 538 7.87 -7.32 6.11
C GLY A 538 8.82 -8.51 6.33
N LEU A 539 9.73 -8.39 7.30
CA LEU A 539 10.79 -9.38 7.56
C LEU A 539 10.25 -10.69 8.17
N THR A 540 9.17 -10.63 8.96
CA THR A 540 8.54 -11.84 9.55
C THR A 540 7.55 -12.54 8.62
N SER A 541 7.38 -12.09 7.36
CA SER A 541 6.31 -12.53 6.45
C SER A 541 6.22 -14.05 6.24
N TRP A 542 7.34 -14.76 6.29
CA TRP A 542 7.43 -16.22 6.15
C TRP A 542 6.92 -17.00 7.37
N VAL A 543 6.86 -16.36 8.54
CA VAL A 543 6.52 -16.98 9.83
C VAL A 543 5.23 -16.40 10.42
N THR A 544 4.66 -15.34 9.83
CA THR A 544 3.36 -14.76 10.24
C THR A 544 2.19 -15.28 9.40
N GLU A 545 1.08 -15.55 10.09
CA GLU A 545 -0.20 -15.98 9.53
C GLU A 545 -1.04 -14.77 9.06
N ASP A 546 -2.19 -15.01 8.45
CA ASP A 546 -2.97 -13.94 7.80
C ASP A 546 -3.67 -13.03 8.82
N GLU A 547 -4.06 -13.57 9.98
CA GLU A 547 -4.61 -12.82 11.10
C GLU A 547 -3.56 -11.88 11.74
N ASP A 548 -2.31 -12.34 11.90
CA ASP A 548 -1.22 -11.49 12.39
C ASP A 548 -1.10 -10.23 11.53
N ARG A 549 -1.19 -10.36 10.21
CA ARG A 549 -0.95 -9.28 9.24
C ARG A 549 -2.09 -8.26 9.19
N GLU A 550 -3.32 -8.67 9.53
CA GLU A 550 -4.46 -7.77 9.79
C GLU A 550 -4.29 -7.09 11.17
N TRP A 551 -3.86 -7.81 12.22
CA TRP A 551 -3.63 -7.23 13.55
C TRP A 551 -2.51 -6.16 13.53
N TRP A 552 -1.40 -6.41 12.83
CA TRP A 552 -0.33 -5.42 12.62
C TRP A 552 -0.79 -4.25 11.72
N GLY A 553 -1.71 -4.48 10.77
CA GLY A 553 -2.36 -3.45 9.97
C GLY A 553 -3.25 -2.52 10.79
N ARG A 554 -4.13 -3.08 11.64
CA ARG A 554 -4.96 -2.34 12.60
C ARG A 554 -4.10 -1.56 13.60
N SER A 555 -2.97 -2.13 14.01
CA SER A 555 -2.00 -1.42 14.84
C SER A 555 -1.35 -0.22 14.14
N ALA A 556 -0.99 -0.37 12.86
CA ALA A 556 -0.44 0.73 12.08
C ALA A 556 -1.46 1.86 11.90
N ALA A 557 -2.74 1.51 11.69
CA ALA A 557 -3.84 2.46 11.62
C ALA A 557 -3.97 3.30 12.90
N TRP A 558 -3.94 2.68 14.09
CA TRP A 558 -4.03 3.42 15.36
C TRP A 558 -2.84 4.36 15.61
N ILE A 559 -1.62 3.96 15.21
CA ILE A 559 -0.44 4.83 15.26
C ILE A 559 -0.60 6.01 14.28
N LEU A 560 -1.08 5.75 13.05
CA LEU A 560 -1.30 6.79 12.03
C LEU A 560 -2.41 7.78 12.43
N ILE A 561 -3.52 7.29 13.00
CA ILE A 561 -4.59 8.12 13.58
C ILE A 561 -4.03 9.02 14.69
N THR A 562 -3.14 8.48 15.54
CA THR A 562 -2.50 9.24 16.63
C THR A 562 -1.56 10.32 16.10
N ILE A 563 -0.74 10.01 15.07
CA ILE A 563 0.13 10.97 14.38
C ILE A 563 -0.70 12.11 13.77
N PHE A 564 -1.75 11.78 13.01
CA PHE A 564 -2.60 12.75 12.35
C PHE A 564 -3.36 13.62 13.37
N GLY A 565 -3.96 12.99 14.38
CA GLY A 565 -4.66 13.68 15.48
C GLY A 565 -3.74 14.62 16.25
N TRP A 566 -2.52 14.19 16.59
CA TRP A 566 -1.54 15.05 17.26
C TRP A 566 -1.19 16.29 16.45
N ILE A 567 -0.90 16.12 15.15
CA ILE A 567 -0.58 17.24 14.26
C ILE A 567 -1.77 18.19 14.13
N VAL A 568 -2.98 17.68 13.88
CA VAL A 568 -4.20 18.49 13.72
C VAL A 568 -4.52 19.26 15.01
N ILE A 569 -4.46 18.62 16.18
CA ILE A 569 -4.69 19.28 17.47
C ILE A 569 -3.63 20.36 17.74
N ASN A 570 -2.34 20.09 17.49
CA ASN A 570 -1.28 21.08 17.69
C ASN A 570 -1.39 22.26 16.70
N VAL A 571 -1.81 22.02 15.46
CA VAL A 571 -2.10 23.09 14.49
C VAL A 571 -3.27 23.95 14.97
N ILE A 572 -4.39 23.34 15.39
CA ILE A 572 -5.56 24.09 15.89
C ILE A 572 -5.20 24.89 17.16
N VAL A 573 -4.57 24.26 18.15
CA VAL A 573 -4.29 24.88 19.46
C VAL A 573 -3.15 25.89 19.39
N LEU A 574 -1.99 25.55 18.81
CA LEU A 574 -0.81 26.40 18.85
C LEU A 574 -0.76 27.42 17.70
N TRP A 575 -1.23 27.05 16.50
CA TRP A 575 -1.19 27.93 15.32
C TRP A 575 -2.51 28.68 15.13
N GLY A 576 -3.65 28.07 15.47
CA GLY A 576 -4.95 28.76 15.49
C GLY A 576 -4.97 29.91 16.50
N ALA A 577 -4.41 29.73 17.71
CA ALA A 577 -4.25 30.82 18.67
C ALA A 577 -3.42 31.98 18.10
N GLN A 578 -2.29 31.68 17.42
CA GLN A 578 -1.45 32.70 16.77
C GLN A 578 -2.13 33.39 15.57
N ALA A 579 -3.04 32.70 14.87
CA ALA A 579 -3.82 33.27 13.78
C ALA A 579 -4.93 34.20 14.29
N ILE A 580 -5.57 33.87 15.41
CA ILE A 580 -6.61 34.68 16.05
C ILE A 580 -6.01 35.93 16.73
N SER A 581 -4.86 35.80 17.39
CA SER A 581 -4.19 36.92 18.07
C SER A 581 -3.48 37.91 17.12
N ALA A 582 -3.61 37.75 15.80
CA ALA A 582 -2.85 38.51 14.79
C ALA A 582 -3.75 39.10 13.69
N THR A 583 -4.46 40.17 14.02
CA THR A 583 -5.26 40.98 13.09
C THR A 583 -4.81 42.45 13.06
N PRO A 584 -5.02 43.17 11.95
CA PRO A 584 -5.63 42.74 10.69
C PRO A 584 -4.64 42.05 9.72
N ASN A 585 -5.18 41.50 8.62
CA ASN A 585 -4.43 41.02 7.45
C ASN A 585 -3.51 39.80 7.62
N ARG A 586 -3.84 38.84 8.51
CA ARG A 586 -3.33 37.46 8.42
C ARG A 586 -4.37 36.33 8.35
N LEU A 587 -5.67 36.63 8.40
CA LEU A 587 -6.72 35.64 8.10
C LEU A 587 -6.56 35.03 6.69
N GLY A 588 -6.08 35.84 5.72
CA GLY A 588 -5.75 35.38 4.37
C GLY A 588 -4.67 34.29 4.30
N VAL A 589 -3.81 34.16 5.31
CA VAL A 589 -2.80 33.07 5.39
C VAL A 589 -3.47 31.71 5.63
N PHE A 590 -4.61 31.69 6.31
CA PHE A 590 -5.43 30.50 6.54
C PHE A 590 -6.40 30.23 5.37
N LEU A 591 -6.67 31.23 4.53
CA LEU A 591 -7.60 31.19 3.39
C LEU A 591 -6.92 31.09 2.01
N GLY A 592 -5.58 31.11 1.95
CA GLY A 592 -4.82 30.73 0.74
C GLY A 592 -3.99 31.83 0.05
N GLU A 593 -3.87 33.03 0.60
CA GLU A 593 -3.04 34.10 -0.01
C GLU A 593 -1.56 33.99 0.43
N VAL A 594 -0.70 33.49 -0.48
CA VAL A 594 0.64 32.99 -0.10
C VAL A 594 1.79 33.97 -0.37
N LYS A 595 2.31 34.59 0.69
CA LYS A 595 3.72 35.03 0.79
C LYS A 595 4.53 34.22 1.83
N ALA A 596 4.48 32.89 1.71
CA ALA A 596 5.31 31.97 2.49
C ALA A 596 6.75 31.85 1.94
N THR A 597 7.72 31.61 2.82
CA THR A 597 9.15 31.43 2.47
C THR A 597 9.41 30.14 1.67
N PRO A 598 10.51 30.06 0.88
CA PRO A 598 10.76 28.94 -0.03
C PRO A 598 10.78 27.57 0.66
N GLN A 599 11.38 27.48 1.85
CA GLN A 599 11.47 26.24 2.64
C GLN A 599 10.08 25.77 3.14
N ALA A 600 9.21 26.71 3.53
CA ALA A 600 7.83 26.41 3.92
C ALA A 600 7.00 25.94 2.71
N LYS A 601 7.19 26.56 1.53
CA LYS A 601 6.60 26.07 0.27
C LYS A 601 7.10 24.68 -0.10
N GLY A 602 8.37 24.34 0.17
CA GLY A 602 8.91 23.00 -0.01
C GLY A 602 8.23 21.95 0.88
N LEU A 603 8.08 22.22 2.17
CA LEU A 603 7.43 21.28 3.11
C LEU A 603 5.93 21.13 2.87
N LEU A 604 5.21 22.23 2.62
CA LEU A 604 3.80 22.20 2.24
C LEU A 604 3.60 21.57 0.86
N GLY A 605 4.54 21.76 -0.06
CA GLY A 605 4.58 21.10 -1.36
C GLY A 605 4.85 19.59 -1.28
N ALA A 606 5.55 19.10 -0.24
CA ALA A 606 5.71 17.68 0.01
C ALA A 606 4.43 17.05 0.59
N PHE A 607 3.80 17.69 1.59
CA PHE A 607 2.54 17.22 2.17
C PHE A 607 1.36 17.31 1.18
N GLY A 608 1.20 18.47 0.55
CA GLY A 608 0.22 18.71 -0.51
C GLY A 608 0.57 18.01 -1.83
N GLY A 609 1.82 17.55 -2.01
CA GLY A 609 2.24 16.81 -3.19
C GLY A 609 1.64 15.42 -3.28
N VAL A 610 1.37 14.74 -2.15
CA VAL A 610 0.80 13.39 -2.12
C VAL A 610 -0.73 13.44 -2.12
N THR A 611 -1.34 14.29 -1.31
CA THR A 611 -2.81 14.46 -1.25
C THR A 611 -3.33 15.25 -2.45
N GLY A 612 -2.65 16.33 -2.83
CA GLY A 612 -2.97 17.15 -3.97
C GLY A 612 -2.74 16.47 -5.32
N LEU A 613 -1.87 15.45 -5.43
CA LEU A 613 -1.82 14.62 -6.65
C LEU A 613 -3.16 13.91 -6.88
N VAL A 614 -3.78 13.36 -5.83
CA VAL A 614 -5.06 12.65 -5.93
C VAL A 614 -6.19 13.62 -6.24
N SER A 615 -6.25 14.76 -5.55
CA SER A 615 -7.24 15.81 -5.84
C SER A 615 -7.07 16.42 -7.23
N ALA A 616 -5.83 16.61 -7.70
CA ALA A 616 -5.55 17.07 -9.06
C ALA A 616 -5.89 15.99 -10.10
N LEU A 617 -5.54 14.71 -9.87
CA LEU A 617 -5.94 13.60 -10.73
C LEU A 617 -7.47 13.55 -10.91
N LEU A 618 -8.24 13.74 -9.85
CA LEU A 618 -9.71 13.80 -9.90
C LEU A 618 -10.22 15.06 -10.63
N ALA A 619 -9.66 16.24 -10.34
CA ALA A 619 -10.04 17.50 -11.00
C ALA A 619 -9.58 17.62 -12.47
N ILE A 620 -8.58 16.83 -12.87
CA ILE A 620 -8.07 16.74 -14.24
C ILE A 620 -8.80 15.62 -15.01
N ARG A 621 -9.23 14.52 -14.35
CA ARG A 621 -10.11 13.49 -14.94
C ARG A 621 -11.34 14.12 -15.58
N SER A 622 -12.06 14.97 -14.84
CA SER A 622 -13.27 15.65 -15.33
C SER A 622 -13.02 16.71 -16.40
N LYS A 623 -11.77 17.19 -16.57
CA LYS A 623 -11.38 18.15 -17.62
C LYS A 623 -10.76 17.50 -18.86
N LEU A 624 -10.28 16.25 -18.78
CA LEU A 624 -9.80 15.50 -19.94
C LEU A 624 -10.86 14.60 -20.58
N SER A 625 -11.77 13.97 -19.81
CA SER A 625 -12.81 13.10 -20.39
C SER A 625 -13.73 13.85 -21.37
N SER A 626 -13.94 15.14 -21.15
CA SER A 626 -14.72 16.04 -22.01
C SER A 626 -13.97 16.55 -23.25
N LYS A 627 -12.68 16.18 -23.44
CA LYS A 627 -11.84 16.70 -24.54
C LYS A 627 -11.08 15.63 -25.32
N PHE A 628 -10.82 14.49 -24.70
CA PHE A 628 -10.36 13.26 -25.35
C PHE A 628 -11.20 12.11 -24.78
N GLY A 629 -11.87 11.36 -25.67
CA GLY A 629 -12.80 10.29 -25.27
C GLY A 629 -12.23 9.37 -24.19
N GLU A 630 -13.07 9.03 -23.21
CA GLU A 630 -12.66 8.75 -21.81
C GLU A 630 -11.41 7.86 -21.64
N LYS A 631 -11.33 6.78 -22.43
CA LYS A 631 -10.24 5.79 -22.36
C LYS A 631 -8.88 6.37 -22.79
N ALA A 632 -8.85 7.32 -23.73
CA ALA A 632 -7.61 7.90 -24.27
C ALA A 632 -7.05 9.03 -23.39
N GLY A 633 -7.91 9.93 -22.90
CA GLY A 633 -7.49 11.04 -22.04
C GLY A 633 -6.90 10.56 -20.70
N PHE A 634 -7.48 9.51 -20.13
CA PHE A 634 -7.01 8.94 -18.86
C PHE A 634 -5.62 8.29 -18.96
N GLN A 635 -5.33 7.58 -20.06
CA GLN A 635 -4.02 6.96 -20.28
C GLN A 635 -2.89 8.00 -20.40
N TRP A 636 -3.13 9.10 -21.12
CA TRP A 636 -2.16 10.21 -21.22
C TRP A 636 -1.92 10.90 -19.87
N LEU A 637 -2.97 11.11 -19.07
CA LEU A 637 -2.84 11.66 -17.72
C LEU A 637 -1.95 10.79 -16.82
N LEU A 638 -2.16 9.46 -16.86
CA LEU A 638 -1.35 8.50 -16.11
C LEU A 638 0.12 8.49 -16.58
N LEU A 639 0.38 8.59 -17.88
CA LEU A 639 1.75 8.69 -18.41
C LEU A 639 2.46 9.97 -17.93
N VAL A 640 1.78 11.12 -17.94
CA VAL A 640 2.37 12.38 -17.44
C VAL A 640 2.66 12.29 -15.94
N VAL A 641 1.73 11.74 -15.15
CA VAL A 641 1.94 11.55 -13.70
C VAL A 641 3.06 10.53 -13.42
N ALA A 642 3.20 9.49 -14.24
CA ALA A 642 4.32 8.55 -14.17
C ALA A 642 5.66 9.26 -14.39
N VAL A 643 5.80 10.03 -15.47
CA VAL A 643 7.03 10.75 -15.79
C VAL A 643 7.37 11.76 -14.70
N VAL A 644 6.40 12.54 -14.22
CA VAL A 644 6.61 13.48 -13.09
C VAL A 644 7.02 12.74 -11.82
N PHE A 645 6.39 11.61 -11.48
CA PHE A 645 6.77 10.81 -10.32
C PHE A 645 8.20 10.27 -10.44
N PHE A 646 8.57 9.68 -11.59
CA PHE A 646 9.91 9.16 -11.82
C PHE A 646 10.98 10.25 -11.83
N VAL A 647 10.70 11.44 -12.37
CA VAL A 647 11.62 12.60 -12.31
C VAL A 647 11.80 13.11 -10.89
N LEU A 648 10.72 13.25 -10.11
CA LEU A 648 10.81 13.65 -8.70
C LEU A 648 11.54 12.60 -7.84
N LEU A 649 11.23 11.31 -8.03
CA LEU A 649 11.92 10.21 -7.37
C LEU A 649 13.41 10.17 -7.75
N ALA A 650 13.74 10.38 -9.02
CA ALA A 650 15.12 10.48 -9.50
C ALA A 650 15.88 11.63 -8.83
N ILE A 651 15.27 12.81 -8.70
CA ILE A 651 15.85 13.97 -8.01
C ILE A 651 16.07 13.65 -6.51
N ILE A 652 15.09 13.03 -5.84
CA ILE A 652 15.19 12.67 -4.41
C ILE A 652 16.29 11.62 -4.19
N ILE A 653 16.34 10.56 -4.99
CA ILE A 653 17.40 9.54 -4.94
C ILE A 653 18.77 10.20 -5.18
N SER A 654 18.89 11.01 -6.23
CA SER A 654 20.11 11.76 -6.57
C SER A 654 20.58 12.62 -5.39
N TRP A 655 19.67 13.33 -4.71
CA TRP A 655 19.97 14.14 -3.54
C TRP A 655 20.39 13.31 -2.33
N VAL A 656 19.66 12.23 -1.99
CA VAL A 656 20.02 11.32 -0.87
C VAL A 656 21.41 10.71 -1.10
N LEU A 657 21.75 10.32 -2.33
CA LEU A 657 23.06 9.76 -2.65
C LEU A 657 24.20 10.78 -2.48
N VAL A 658 23.98 12.07 -2.79
CA VAL A 658 24.95 13.16 -2.45
C VAL A 658 25.05 13.36 -0.94
N LEU A 659 23.91 13.32 -0.23
CA LEU A 659 23.87 13.47 1.22
C LEU A 659 24.62 12.33 1.94
N VAL A 660 24.53 11.09 1.43
CA VAL A 660 25.27 9.94 1.96
C VAL A 660 26.76 10.01 1.59
N GLY A 661 27.10 10.39 0.34
CA GLY A 661 28.49 10.54 -0.09
C GLY A 661 29.29 11.63 0.63
N SER A 662 28.60 12.67 1.11
CA SER A 662 29.20 13.74 1.93
C SER A 662 29.33 13.39 3.43
N GLN A 663 29.01 12.15 3.85
CA GLN A 663 29.21 11.75 5.24
C GLN A 663 30.66 11.34 5.53
N PRO A 664 31.27 11.79 6.66
CA PRO A 664 32.66 11.46 6.98
C PRO A 664 32.98 9.97 7.00
N TRP A 665 32.06 9.11 7.45
CA TRP A 665 32.28 7.67 7.49
C TRP A 665 32.46 7.04 6.09
N ALA A 666 31.78 7.57 5.07
CA ALA A 666 31.91 7.08 3.69
C ALA A 666 33.27 7.49 3.08
N GLN A 667 33.74 8.69 3.45
CA GLN A 667 35.08 9.20 3.09
C GLN A 667 36.19 8.42 3.80
N HIS A 668 36.01 8.05 5.08
CA HIS A 668 36.95 7.20 5.82
C HIS A 668 36.99 5.76 5.28
N ALA A 669 35.83 5.18 4.93
CA ALA A 669 35.76 3.87 4.28
C ALA A 669 36.47 3.86 2.91
N THR A 670 36.38 4.97 2.16
CA THR A 670 37.15 5.18 0.93
C THR A 670 38.65 5.14 1.20
N ALA A 671 39.12 5.91 2.20
CA ALA A 671 40.54 6.02 2.55
C ALA A 671 41.18 4.66 2.78
N TRP A 672 40.54 3.86 3.64
CA TRP A 672 41.01 2.55 4.07
C TRP A 672 41.08 1.53 2.92
N LEU A 673 40.07 1.50 2.03
CA LEU A 673 40.03 0.56 0.90
C LEU A 673 40.90 0.96 -0.30
N LEU A 674 41.29 2.23 -0.42
CA LEU A 674 42.21 2.71 -1.46
C LEU A 674 43.66 2.92 -0.96
N GLY A 675 43.98 2.44 0.25
CA GLY A 675 45.34 2.43 0.79
C GLY A 675 45.92 3.80 1.16
N GLY A 676 45.06 4.78 1.48
CA GLY A 676 45.47 6.12 1.91
C GLY A 676 45.31 6.35 3.42
N ALA A 677 46.17 7.18 4.01
CA ALA A 677 45.99 7.65 5.37
C ALA A 677 44.79 8.63 5.44
N PRO A 678 43.97 8.61 6.52
CA PRO A 678 42.76 9.43 6.61
C PRO A 678 42.97 10.94 6.42
N GLU A 679 44.16 11.43 6.78
CA GLU A 679 44.55 12.85 6.75
C GLU A 679 44.83 13.39 5.34
N GLN A 680 44.91 12.52 4.33
CA GLN A 680 45.23 12.90 2.94
C GLN A 680 44.03 13.44 2.17
N ILE A 681 42.82 13.28 2.69
CA ILE A 681 41.58 13.53 1.96
C ILE A 681 41.17 14.99 2.10
N ILE A 682 41.96 15.85 1.46
CA ILE A 682 41.83 17.32 1.53
C ILE A 682 40.66 17.84 0.67
N ASP A 683 40.21 17.09 -0.34
CA ASP A 683 39.03 17.43 -1.16
C ASP A 683 37.92 16.36 -1.11
N PRO A 684 36.76 16.68 -0.49
CA PRO A 684 35.53 15.86 -0.54
C PRO A 684 34.98 15.59 -1.93
N ASN A 685 35.34 16.38 -2.95
CA ASN A 685 34.93 16.19 -4.34
C ASN A 685 35.87 15.29 -5.13
N SER A 686 36.99 14.85 -4.54
CA SER A 686 37.99 14.06 -5.24
C SER A 686 37.38 12.79 -5.84
N TRP A 687 37.71 12.56 -7.11
CA TRP A 687 37.18 11.48 -7.93
C TRP A 687 37.27 10.09 -7.29
N ARG A 688 38.30 9.84 -6.45
CA ARG A 688 38.47 8.58 -5.72
C ARG A 688 37.31 8.32 -4.75
N ILE A 689 36.91 9.34 -4.00
CA ILE A 689 35.74 9.30 -3.12
C ILE A 689 34.48 9.13 -3.96
N GLN A 690 34.29 9.95 -4.99
CA GLN A 690 33.06 9.88 -5.78
C GLN A 690 32.90 8.53 -6.47
N LEU A 691 33.96 7.98 -7.08
CA LEU A 691 33.92 6.66 -7.72
C LEU A 691 33.70 5.54 -6.69
N PHE A 692 34.43 5.54 -5.57
CA PHE A 692 34.25 4.55 -4.51
C PHE A 692 32.84 4.59 -3.91
N VAL A 693 32.36 5.78 -3.51
CA VAL A 693 31.01 5.99 -2.97
C VAL A 693 29.95 5.54 -3.98
N VAL A 694 30.12 5.85 -5.27
CA VAL A 694 29.18 5.44 -6.31
C VAL A 694 29.17 3.91 -6.48
N VAL A 695 30.34 3.26 -6.58
CA VAL A 695 30.44 1.79 -6.66
C VAL A 695 29.87 1.14 -5.39
N PHE A 696 30.30 1.58 -4.21
CA PHE A 696 29.85 1.08 -2.91
C PHE A 696 28.34 1.20 -2.74
N LEU A 697 27.75 2.37 -3.03
CA LEU A 697 26.30 2.55 -2.94
C LEU A 697 25.56 1.73 -4.01
N THR A 698 26.12 1.54 -5.21
CA THR A 698 25.56 0.61 -6.21
C THR A 698 25.52 -0.81 -5.65
N CYS A 699 26.65 -1.31 -5.14
CA CYS A 699 26.75 -2.66 -4.57
C CYS A 699 25.86 -2.84 -3.33
N VAL A 700 25.78 -1.85 -2.44
CA VAL A 700 24.92 -1.88 -1.25
C VAL A 700 23.43 -1.84 -1.62
N MET A 701 23.01 -1.02 -2.60
CA MET A 701 21.61 -1.01 -3.06
C MET A 701 21.22 -2.29 -3.78
N LEU A 702 22.10 -2.86 -4.62
CA LEU A 702 21.88 -4.17 -5.24
C LEU A 702 21.80 -5.28 -4.20
N LEU A 703 22.78 -5.36 -3.28
CA LEU A 703 22.80 -6.36 -2.22
C LEU A 703 21.58 -6.23 -1.31
N PHE A 704 21.19 -5.01 -0.93
CA PHE A 704 19.97 -4.77 -0.15
C PHE A 704 18.71 -5.21 -0.91
N GLY A 705 18.57 -4.85 -2.19
CA GLY A 705 17.45 -5.27 -3.03
C GLY A 705 17.36 -6.80 -3.24
N ILE A 706 18.51 -7.47 -3.35
CA ILE A 706 18.60 -8.95 -3.40
C ILE A 706 18.21 -9.55 -2.04
N VAL A 707 18.85 -9.11 -0.95
CA VAL A 707 18.61 -9.64 0.41
C VAL A 707 17.15 -9.46 0.80
N ILE A 708 16.62 -8.23 0.74
CA ILE A 708 15.22 -7.92 1.04
C ILE A 708 14.25 -8.68 0.12
N GLY A 709 14.64 -8.96 -1.13
CA GLY A 709 13.90 -9.80 -2.06
C GLY A 709 13.65 -11.24 -1.60
N PHE A 710 14.44 -11.76 -0.63
CA PHE A 710 14.16 -13.03 0.03
C PHE A 710 13.21 -12.91 1.25
N PHE A 711 13.14 -11.75 1.91
CA PHE A 711 12.28 -11.55 3.08
C PHE A 711 10.86 -11.06 2.71
N ILE A 712 10.76 -10.21 1.69
CA ILE A 712 9.48 -9.65 1.21
C ILE A 712 8.89 -10.60 0.16
N ASN A 713 7.73 -11.16 0.46
CA ASN A 713 7.00 -12.07 -0.42
C ASN A 713 5.99 -11.30 -1.30
N ALA A 714 6.13 -11.40 -2.63
CA ALA A 714 5.34 -10.64 -3.62
C ALA A 714 3.82 -10.86 -3.47
N ASN A 715 3.39 -12.09 -3.23
CA ASN A 715 1.97 -12.43 -3.03
C ASN A 715 1.46 -11.90 -1.69
N LYS A 716 2.19 -12.11 -0.59
CA LYS A 716 1.74 -11.68 0.75
C LYS A 716 1.59 -10.15 0.86
N PHE A 717 2.40 -9.38 0.12
CA PHE A 717 2.36 -7.91 0.15
C PHE A 717 1.69 -7.25 -1.06
N SER A 718 1.07 -8.00 -1.96
CA SER A 718 0.11 -7.44 -2.93
C SER A 718 -1.16 -6.92 -2.21
N LEU A 719 -2.07 -6.27 -2.94
CA LEU A 719 -3.39 -5.92 -2.39
C LEU A 719 -4.30 -7.15 -2.24
N HIS A 720 -4.03 -8.23 -3.00
CA HIS A 720 -4.80 -9.48 -2.95
C HIS A 720 -5.02 -9.97 -1.52
N ALA A 721 -3.97 -10.01 -0.69
CA ALA A 721 -4.09 -10.56 0.67
C ALA A 721 -5.13 -9.82 1.53
N THR A 722 -5.22 -8.50 1.40
CA THR A 722 -6.20 -7.67 2.12
C THR A 722 -7.61 -7.84 1.54
N TYR A 723 -7.72 -7.79 0.22
CA TYR A 723 -8.96 -7.95 -0.54
C TYR A 723 -9.61 -9.32 -0.30
N ARG A 724 -8.83 -10.40 -0.45
CA ARG A 724 -9.21 -11.79 -0.12
C ARG A 724 -9.72 -11.92 1.30
N ASN A 725 -9.01 -11.33 2.27
CA ASN A 725 -9.42 -11.37 3.66
C ASN A 725 -10.77 -10.63 3.86
N ARG A 726 -11.03 -9.50 3.19
CA ARG A 726 -12.35 -8.84 3.21
C ARG A 726 -13.45 -9.71 2.59
N LEU A 727 -13.20 -10.37 1.45
CA LEU A 727 -14.14 -11.32 0.85
C LEU A 727 -14.46 -12.51 1.76
N ILE A 728 -13.46 -13.09 2.45
CA ILE A 728 -13.68 -14.18 3.43
C ILE A 728 -14.61 -13.70 4.56
N ARG A 729 -14.39 -12.49 5.10
CA ARG A 729 -15.20 -11.91 6.19
C ARG A 729 -16.63 -11.53 5.78
N ALA A 730 -16.88 -11.28 4.50
CA ALA A 730 -18.23 -11.01 3.97
C ALA A 730 -18.94 -12.30 3.53
N TYR A 731 -18.35 -13.04 2.59
CA TYR A 731 -19.02 -14.16 1.91
C TYR A 731 -18.85 -15.51 2.63
N LEU A 732 -17.62 -15.92 2.97
CA LEU A 732 -17.44 -17.25 3.59
C LEU A 732 -17.87 -17.26 5.06
N ALA A 733 -17.65 -16.17 5.78
CA ALA A 733 -18.15 -15.96 7.13
C ALA A 733 -19.70 -15.96 7.23
N ALA A 734 -20.41 -15.51 6.19
CA ALA A 734 -21.87 -15.59 6.16
C ALA A 734 -22.37 -17.05 6.15
N SER A 735 -21.60 -17.97 5.56
CA SER A 735 -21.95 -19.39 5.42
C SER A 735 -21.83 -20.23 6.70
N ARG A 736 -21.57 -19.60 7.87
CA ARG A 736 -21.37 -20.27 9.16
C ARG A 736 -22.20 -19.60 10.26
N THR A 737 -23.23 -20.29 10.74
CA THR A 737 -24.08 -19.83 11.85
C THR A 737 -23.30 -19.75 13.17
N ILE A 738 -22.43 -20.74 13.44
CA ILE A 738 -21.58 -20.82 14.64
C ILE A 738 -20.14 -20.42 14.28
N ARG A 739 -19.68 -19.27 14.79
CA ARG A 739 -18.32 -18.73 14.59
C ARG A 739 -17.67 -18.29 15.90
N ARG A 740 -16.34 -18.24 15.95
CA ARG A 740 -15.54 -17.84 17.14
C ARG A 740 -14.49 -16.76 16.82
N PRO A 741 -14.89 -15.62 16.20
CA PRO A 741 -13.96 -14.64 15.65
C PRO A 741 -13.12 -13.91 16.70
N ASN A 742 -11.97 -13.41 16.26
CA ASN A 742 -11.01 -12.66 17.06
C ASN A 742 -11.46 -11.22 17.33
N LEU A 743 -11.82 -10.92 18.58
CA LEU A 743 -11.57 -9.65 19.28
C LEU A 743 -12.04 -8.34 18.61
N PHE A 744 -11.16 -7.47 18.07
CA PHE A 744 -9.86 -7.81 17.51
C PHE A 744 -9.83 -7.50 16.02
N THR A 745 -9.57 -8.53 15.22
CA THR A 745 -9.57 -8.48 13.75
C THR A 745 -10.93 -8.76 13.10
N GLY A 746 -11.86 -9.41 13.80
CA GLY A 746 -13.15 -9.88 13.26
C GLY A 746 -13.08 -11.18 12.44
N PHE A 747 -11.90 -11.81 12.36
CA PHE A 747 -11.67 -13.06 11.61
C PHE A 747 -11.83 -14.30 12.49
N ASP A 748 -12.35 -15.37 11.91
CA ASP A 748 -12.28 -16.73 12.42
C ASP A 748 -11.50 -17.58 11.38
N PRO A 749 -10.40 -18.28 11.73
CA PRO A 749 -9.61 -19.04 10.76
C PRO A 749 -10.43 -20.15 10.07
N ASP A 750 -11.45 -20.67 10.74
CA ASP A 750 -12.33 -21.71 10.23
C ASP A 750 -13.29 -21.21 9.12
N ASP A 751 -13.33 -19.89 8.84
CA ASP A 751 -14.10 -19.32 7.72
C ASP A 751 -13.50 -19.66 6.34
N ASN A 752 -12.22 -20.08 6.24
CA ASN A 752 -11.51 -20.23 4.97
C ASN A 752 -11.25 -21.71 4.60
N ILE A 753 -12.33 -22.39 4.20
CA ILE A 753 -12.37 -23.81 3.80
C ILE A 753 -11.33 -24.13 2.71
N LYS A 754 -10.66 -25.30 2.77
CA LYS A 754 -9.80 -25.76 1.65
C LYS A 754 -10.67 -26.16 0.46
N LEU A 755 -10.23 -25.89 -0.76
CA LEU A 755 -11.03 -26.14 -1.97
C LEU A 755 -11.39 -27.64 -2.11
N GLY A 756 -10.47 -28.53 -1.73
CA GLY A 756 -10.70 -29.98 -1.70
C GLY A 756 -11.53 -30.52 -0.52
N ASP A 757 -11.88 -29.69 0.47
CA ASP A 757 -12.71 -30.09 1.61
C ASP A 757 -14.22 -29.80 1.38
N LEU A 758 -14.57 -29.15 0.26
CA LEU A 758 -15.95 -28.85 -0.17
C LEU A 758 -16.83 -30.10 -0.28
N SER A 759 -18.16 -29.93 -0.31
CA SER A 759 -19.07 -31.08 -0.37
C SER A 759 -18.88 -31.92 -1.63
N SER A 760 -19.20 -33.20 -1.53
CA SER A 760 -19.27 -34.13 -2.66
C SER A 760 -20.38 -33.80 -3.65
N ASP A 761 -21.43 -33.13 -3.16
CA ASP A 761 -22.74 -33.01 -3.80
C ASP A 761 -22.73 -32.16 -5.07
N LYS A 762 -23.83 -32.26 -5.85
CA LYS A 762 -24.11 -31.34 -6.95
C LYS A 762 -24.51 -29.96 -6.36
N PRO A 763 -24.15 -28.82 -6.98
CA PRO A 763 -23.29 -28.67 -8.15
C PRO A 763 -21.78 -28.70 -7.81
N ILE A 764 -20.97 -29.20 -8.74
CA ILE A 764 -19.51 -28.98 -8.69
C ILE A 764 -19.23 -27.50 -8.97
N HIS A 765 -18.70 -26.80 -7.97
CA HIS A 765 -18.25 -25.41 -8.10
C HIS A 765 -16.97 -25.31 -8.92
N VAL A 766 -17.00 -24.51 -9.98
CA VAL A 766 -15.89 -24.17 -10.87
C VAL A 766 -15.66 -22.66 -10.78
N LEU A 767 -14.56 -22.28 -10.13
CA LEU A 767 -14.07 -20.91 -10.09
C LEU A 767 -13.13 -20.67 -11.28
N ASN A 768 -13.51 -19.73 -12.15
CA ASN A 768 -12.74 -19.38 -13.33
C ASN A 768 -11.82 -18.18 -13.01
N GLY A 769 -10.55 -18.28 -13.38
CA GLY A 769 -9.56 -17.21 -13.37
C GLY A 769 -8.82 -17.14 -14.71
N ALA A 770 -8.08 -16.05 -14.94
CA ALA A 770 -7.24 -15.92 -16.13
C ALA A 770 -5.78 -16.23 -15.82
N LEU A 771 -5.20 -17.16 -16.58
CA LEU A 771 -3.75 -17.37 -16.66
C LEU A 771 -3.15 -16.31 -17.57
N ASN A 772 -2.28 -15.42 -17.06
CA ASN A 772 -1.71 -14.32 -17.84
C ASN A 772 -0.47 -14.79 -18.63
N VAL A 773 -0.57 -14.75 -19.95
CA VAL A 773 0.46 -15.15 -20.92
C VAL A 773 0.65 -14.00 -21.92
N ILE A 774 1.20 -12.88 -21.43
CA ILE A 774 1.43 -11.67 -22.27
C ILE A 774 2.53 -11.93 -23.31
N ARG A 775 3.47 -12.85 -23.01
CA ARG A 775 4.55 -13.23 -23.91
C ARG A 775 4.51 -14.74 -24.20
N GLY A 776 4.18 -15.09 -25.43
CA GLY A 776 4.16 -16.46 -25.95
C GLY A 776 4.38 -16.49 -27.47
N GLU A 777 4.71 -17.66 -28.02
CA GLU A 777 5.16 -17.82 -29.41
C GLU A 777 4.00 -17.94 -30.42
N GLN A 778 2.79 -18.26 -29.98
CA GLN A 778 1.62 -18.42 -30.84
C GLN A 778 1.03 -17.04 -31.22
N LEU A 779 1.20 -16.63 -32.48
CA LEU A 779 0.74 -15.33 -33.02
C LEU A 779 -0.72 -14.99 -32.69
N ALA A 780 -1.63 -15.98 -32.73
CA ALA A 780 -3.06 -15.82 -32.42
C ALA A 780 -3.37 -15.36 -30.97
N TRP A 781 -2.37 -15.34 -30.08
CA TRP A 781 -2.53 -15.00 -28.66
C TRP A 781 -1.95 -13.62 -28.29
N GLN A 782 -1.32 -12.92 -29.25
CA GLN A 782 -0.80 -11.56 -29.02
C GLN A 782 -1.89 -10.54 -28.66
N GLU A 783 -3.12 -10.75 -29.13
CA GLU A 783 -4.30 -9.98 -28.70
C GLU A 783 -4.81 -10.49 -27.34
N ARG A 784 -5.13 -11.78 -27.23
CA ARG A 784 -5.79 -12.39 -26.05
C ARG A 784 -4.97 -12.26 -24.76
N LYS A 785 -3.66 -12.53 -24.82
CA LYS A 785 -2.68 -12.47 -23.71
C LYS A 785 -3.04 -13.26 -22.43
N ALA A 786 -4.06 -14.12 -22.47
CA ALA A 786 -4.50 -14.93 -21.34
C ALA A 786 -5.21 -16.21 -21.80
N GLU A 787 -5.30 -17.18 -20.88
CA GLU A 787 -5.99 -18.47 -21.05
C GLU A 787 -6.91 -18.75 -19.86
N SER A 788 -7.93 -19.60 -20.05
CA SER A 788 -8.78 -20.11 -18.96
C SER A 788 -7.94 -20.85 -17.91
N PHE A 789 -8.17 -20.57 -16.63
CA PHE A 789 -7.63 -21.34 -15.50
C PHE A 789 -8.78 -21.67 -14.54
N THR A 790 -9.11 -22.95 -14.41
CA THR A 790 -10.19 -23.42 -13.53
C THR A 790 -9.69 -23.95 -12.19
N MET A 791 -10.51 -23.75 -11.16
CA MET A 791 -10.30 -24.20 -9.80
C MET A 791 -11.59 -24.85 -9.28
N SER A 792 -11.60 -26.17 -9.11
CA SER A 792 -12.71 -26.94 -8.53
C SER A 792 -12.24 -27.78 -7.34
N ARG A 793 -13.16 -28.44 -6.62
CA ARG A 793 -12.82 -29.31 -5.48
C ARG A 793 -11.89 -30.48 -5.86
N LEU A 794 -11.91 -30.90 -7.13
CA LEU A 794 -11.09 -32.00 -7.65
C LEU A 794 -9.74 -31.49 -8.17
N HIS A 795 -9.76 -30.51 -9.07
CA HIS A 795 -8.59 -30.11 -9.86
C HIS A 795 -8.42 -28.59 -10.01
N CYS A 796 -7.17 -28.16 -10.16
CA CYS A 796 -6.79 -26.80 -10.54
C CYS A 796 -5.82 -26.82 -11.73
N GLY A 797 -6.02 -25.96 -12.72
CA GLY A 797 -5.16 -25.91 -13.90
C GLY A 797 -5.80 -25.25 -15.12
N SER A 798 -5.25 -25.54 -16.30
CA SER A 798 -5.70 -25.03 -17.60
C SER A 798 -5.56 -26.12 -18.66
N PHE A 799 -6.42 -26.13 -19.69
CA PHE A 799 -6.43 -27.16 -20.73
C PHE A 799 -5.04 -27.40 -21.36
N LYS A 800 -4.34 -26.33 -21.75
CA LYS A 800 -3.03 -26.40 -22.43
C LYS A 800 -1.87 -26.73 -21.49
N VAL A 801 -1.87 -26.16 -20.28
CA VAL A 801 -0.78 -26.32 -19.29
C VAL A 801 -0.94 -27.61 -18.47
N GLY A 802 -2.15 -28.17 -18.45
CA GLY A 802 -2.55 -29.30 -17.63
C GLY A 802 -2.95 -28.90 -16.20
N TYR A 803 -3.32 -29.91 -15.42
CA TYR A 803 -3.98 -29.76 -14.12
C TYR A 803 -3.25 -30.52 -13.00
N ARG A 804 -3.57 -30.16 -11.76
CA ARG A 804 -3.11 -30.84 -10.54
C ARG A 804 -4.26 -31.04 -9.55
N PRO A 805 -4.23 -32.09 -8.69
CA PRO A 805 -5.25 -32.29 -7.66
C PRO A 805 -5.32 -31.14 -6.66
N SER A 806 -6.50 -30.54 -6.48
CA SER A 806 -6.73 -29.40 -5.58
C SER A 806 -6.31 -29.64 -4.12
N PRO A 807 -6.45 -30.86 -3.53
CA PRO A 807 -5.93 -31.14 -2.19
C PRO A 807 -4.40 -31.05 -2.03
N GLN A 808 -3.64 -31.02 -3.13
CA GLN A 808 -2.17 -30.95 -3.12
C GLN A 808 -1.62 -29.68 -3.79
N TYR A 809 -2.35 -29.13 -4.76
CA TYR A 809 -1.96 -27.92 -5.48
C TYR A 809 -1.87 -26.71 -4.53
N GLY A 810 -0.79 -25.93 -4.64
CA GLY A 810 -0.59 -24.74 -3.82
C GLY A 810 -0.60 -24.98 -2.30
N GLU A 811 -0.08 -26.11 -1.81
CA GLU A 811 -0.16 -26.54 -0.39
C GLU A 811 -1.61 -26.57 0.14
N ALA A 812 -2.50 -27.20 -0.64
CA ALA A 812 -3.96 -27.17 -0.50
C ALA A 812 -4.54 -25.75 -0.59
N ILE A 813 -4.80 -25.31 -1.83
CA ILE A 813 -5.46 -24.04 -2.13
C ILE A 813 -6.82 -23.93 -1.39
N THR A 814 -7.13 -22.74 -0.87
CA THR A 814 -8.37 -22.47 -0.14
C THR A 814 -9.42 -21.80 -1.03
N LEU A 815 -10.70 -22.05 -0.73
CA LEU A 815 -11.84 -21.44 -1.42
C LEU A 815 -11.70 -19.91 -1.43
N GLY A 816 -11.36 -19.30 -0.28
CA GLY A 816 -11.14 -17.86 -0.20
C GLY A 816 -10.05 -17.36 -1.15
N THR A 817 -8.98 -18.14 -1.35
CA THR A 817 -7.90 -17.78 -2.28
C THR A 817 -8.33 -17.95 -3.74
N ALA A 818 -9.06 -19.02 -4.08
CA ALA A 818 -9.60 -19.21 -5.42
C ALA A 818 -10.64 -18.13 -5.80
N MET A 819 -11.55 -17.80 -4.88
CA MET A 819 -12.52 -16.71 -4.99
C MET A 819 -11.84 -15.36 -5.27
N ALA A 820 -10.79 -15.02 -4.51
CA ALA A 820 -10.07 -13.75 -4.69
C ALA A 820 -9.12 -13.73 -5.89
N ILE A 821 -8.73 -14.88 -6.45
CA ILE A 821 -8.05 -14.95 -7.76
C ILE A 821 -9.09 -14.66 -8.85
N SER A 822 -10.25 -15.32 -8.77
CA SER A 822 -11.35 -15.14 -9.74
C SER A 822 -11.84 -13.69 -9.83
N GLY A 823 -11.75 -12.91 -8.74
CA GLY A 823 -12.11 -11.48 -8.68
C GLY A 823 -10.97 -10.46 -8.79
N ALA A 824 -9.78 -10.86 -9.21
CA ALA A 824 -8.58 -10.04 -9.19
C ALA A 824 -8.49 -8.97 -10.32
N ALA A 825 -9.55 -8.19 -10.52
CA ALA A 825 -9.69 -7.29 -11.69
C ALA A 825 -8.58 -6.22 -11.79
N ALA A 826 -8.19 -5.61 -10.67
CA ALA A 826 -7.12 -4.61 -10.64
C ALA A 826 -5.73 -5.27 -10.54
N ASN A 827 -5.11 -5.56 -11.68
CA ASN A 827 -3.80 -6.23 -11.75
C ASN A 827 -2.85 -5.57 -12.79
N PRO A 828 -1.51 -5.66 -12.68
CA PRO A 828 -0.61 -5.22 -13.75
C PRO A 828 -0.79 -5.97 -15.07
N ASN A 829 -1.25 -7.22 -14.99
CA ASN A 829 -1.54 -8.11 -16.11
C ASN A 829 -3.04 -8.46 -16.11
N MET A 830 -3.76 -8.05 -17.15
CA MET A 830 -5.23 -8.11 -17.26
C MET A 830 -5.64 -8.71 -18.61
N GLY A 831 -4.98 -9.79 -19.02
CA GLY A 831 -5.16 -10.40 -20.35
C GLY A 831 -5.08 -9.36 -21.47
N TYR A 832 -6.12 -9.29 -22.30
CA TYR A 832 -6.28 -8.33 -23.41
C TYR A 832 -5.99 -6.88 -22.99
N HIS A 833 -6.44 -6.45 -21.80
CA HIS A 833 -6.28 -5.08 -21.29
C HIS A 833 -4.86 -4.72 -20.80
N SER A 834 -3.90 -5.65 -20.87
CA SER A 834 -2.52 -5.43 -20.41
C SER A 834 -1.78 -4.39 -21.27
N SER A 835 -1.34 -3.30 -20.63
CA SER A 835 -0.50 -2.23 -21.20
C SER A 835 0.79 -2.08 -20.37
N PRO A 836 2.00 -2.09 -20.96
CA PRO A 836 3.26 -2.07 -20.20
C PRO A 836 3.43 -0.86 -19.28
N VAL A 837 3.01 0.33 -19.73
CA VAL A 837 3.11 1.57 -18.92
C VAL A 837 2.16 1.52 -17.72
N LEU A 838 0.93 1.02 -17.94
CA LEU A 838 -0.06 0.87 -16.88
C LEU A 838 0.36 -0.23 -15.89
N GLY A 839 0.88 -1.35 -16.39
CA GLY A 839 1.41 -2.46 -15.59
C GLY A 839 2.60 -2.05 -14.71
N LEU A 840 3.50 -1.21 -15.23
CA LEU A 840 4.59 -0.61 -14.45
C LEU A 840 4.05 0.26 -13.31
N LEU A 841 3.07 1.12 -13.57
CA LEU A 841 2.46 1.99 -12.57
C LEU A 841 1.69 1.22 -11.50
N MET A 842 0.86 0.27 -11.92
CA MET A 842 0.11 -0.61 -11.01
C MET A 842 1.07 -1.47 -10.18
N THR A 843 2.17 -1.94 -10.77
CA THR A 843 3.26 -2.61 -10.04
C THR A 843 3.93 -1.69 -9.02
N LEU A 844 4.19 -0.43 -9.36
CA LEU A 844 4.88 0.52 -8.51
C LEU A 844 4.02 0.95 -7.32
N PHE A 845 2.78 1.38 -7.56
CA PHE A 845 1.81 1.75 -6.52
C PHE A 845 1.12 0.54 -5.87
N ASN A 846 1.57 -0.68 -6.19
CA ASN A 846 1.09 -1.94 -5.62
C ASN A 846 -0.43 -2.21 -5.82
N VAL A 847 -0.99 -1.68 -6.91
CA VAL A 847 -2.34 -1.98 -7.40
C VAL A 847 -2.32 -3.35 -8.10
N ARG A 848 -2.12 -4.40 -7.29
CA ARG A 848 -2.04 -5.80 -7.72
C ARG A 848 -2.93 -6.70 -6.88
N LEU A 849 -4.01 -7.20 -7.50
CA LEU A 849 -4.88 -8.24 -6.95
C LEU A 849 -4.55 -9.64 -7.48
N GLY A 850 -3.71 -9.77 -8.51
CA GLY A 850 -3.27 -11.07 -9.02
C GLY A 850 -2.37 -11.82 -8.04
N TRP A 851 -2.15 -13.11 -8.32
CA TRP A 851 -1.45 -14.03 -7.44
C TRP A 851 -0.57 -15.01 -8.22
N TRP A 852 0.66 -15.25 -7.75
CA TRP A 852 1.55 -16.25 -8.34
C TRP A 852 1.37 -17.63 -7.68
N LEU A 853 1.01 -18.65 -8.44
CA LEU A 853 1.01 -20.05 -7.98
C LEU A 853 2.14 -20.85 -8.62
N GLY A 854 2.48 -22.01 -8.04
CA GLY A 854 3.31 -22.99 -8.73
C GLY A 854 2.66 -23.39 -10.05
N ASN A 855 3.42 -23.40 -11.14
CA ASN A 855 2.91 -23.79 -12.45
C ASN A 855 2.46 -25.27 -12.42
N PRO A 856 1.23 -25.63 -12.85
CA PRO A 856 0.77 -27.01 -12.85
C PRO A 856 1.50 -27.88 -13.89
N GLY A 857 1.94 -27.30 -15.01
CA GLY A 857 2.60 -27.99 -16.13
C GLY A 857 4.05 -28.41 -15.84
N SER A 858 4.72 -28.92 -16.88
CA SER A 858 6.09 -29.42 -16.76
C SER A 858 7.13 -28.41 -16.25
N PRO A 859 7.07 -27.08 -16.53
CA PRO A 859 8.03 -26.12 -15.96
C PRO A 859 7.90 -25.97 -14.44
N GLY A 860 6.76 -26.39 -13.88
CA GLY A 860 6.45 -26.30 -12.46
C GLY A 860 6.47 -27.62 -11.69
N ALA A 861 6.97 -28.74 -12.26
CA ALA A 861 7.04 -30.03 -11.56
C ALA A 861 7.65 -29.93 -10.14
N LYS A 862 8.68 -29.09 -9.94
CA LYS A 862 9.33 -28.90 -8.62
C LYS A 862 8.72 -27.76 -7.76
N THR A 863 7.62 -27.16 -8.19
CA THR A 863 7.00 -25.96 -7.59
C THR A 863 5.47 -25.96 -7.52
N TRP A 864 4.72 -26.81 -8.23
CA TRP A 864 3.24 -26.82 -8.28
C TRP A 864 2.57 -26.95 -6.91
N ARG A 865 3.19 -27.68 -5.98
CA ARG A 865 2.76 -27.80 -4.57
C ARG A 865 2.99 -26.54 -3.72
N ARG A 866 3.39 -25.37 -4.25
CA ARG A 866 3.76 -24.17 -3.45
C ARG A 866 2.75 -23.02 -3.59
N LYS A 867 2.45 -22.34 -2.47
CA LYS A 867 1.57 -21.13 -2.41
C LYS A 867 2.09 -19.89 -3.17
N GLY A 868 3.32 -19.95 -3.70
CA GLY A 868 3.93 -18.88 -4.50
C GLY A 868 5.46 -18.88 -4.48
N PRO A 869 6.08 -17.84 -5.08
CA PRO A 869 7.54 -17.72 -5.21
C PRO A 869 8.24 -17.39 -3.88
N ARG A 870 9.42 -17.99 -3.66
CA ARG A 870 10.31 -17.75 -2.49
C ARG A 870 11.24 -16.53 -2.61
N TYR A 871 11.21 -15.83 -3.74
CA TYR A 871 12.04 -14.66 -4.03
C TYR A 871 11.21 -13.70 -4.88
N SER A 872 11.05 -12.45 -4.45
CA SER A 872 10.06 -11.53 -5.02
C SER A 872 10.55 -10.73 -6.22
N VAL A 873 11.86 -10.48 -6.35
CA VAL A 873 12.42 -9.62 -7.41
C VAL A 873 11.98 -10.08 -8.81
N GLY A 874 12.19 -11.36 -9.16
CA GLY A 874 11.80 -11.90 -10.46
C GLY A 874 10.31 -11.69 -10.79
N PRO A 875 9.38 -12.20 -9.96
CA PRO A 875 7.94 -11.95 -10.10
C PRO A 875 7.56 -10.48 -10.22
N LEU A 876 8.08 -9.60 -9.35
CA LEU A 876 7.76 -8.17 -9.35
C LEU A 876 8.26 -7.46 -10.62
N PHE A 877 9.45 -7.80 -11.12
CA PHE A 877 9.95 -7.29 -12.39
C PHE A 877 9.16 -7.85 -13.59
N SER A 878 8.78 -9.14 -13.56
CA SER A 878 7.91 -9.73 -14.60
C SER A 878 6.56 -9.02 -14.69
N GLU A 879 5.94 -8.63 -13.57
CA GLU A 879 4.73 -7.81 -13.59
C GLU A 879 4.99 -6.35 -14.01
N ALA A 880 6.13 -5.76 -13.60
CA ALA A 880 6.48 -4.39 -13.95
C ALA A 880 6.63 -4.15 -15.47
N ILE A 881 7.05 -5.19 -16.21
CA ILE A 881 7.37 -5.09 -17.64
C ILE A 881 6.45 -5.94 -18.54
N GLY A 882 5.41 -6.57 -17.98
CA GLY A 882 4.48 -7.43 -18.72
C GLY A 882 5.08 -8.75 -19.23
N ASN A 883 6.15 -9.25 -18.61
CA ASN A 883 6.83 -10.49 -18.99
C ASN A 883 6.29 -11.69 -18.20
N THR A 884 4.98 -11.96 -18.36
CA THR A 884 4.30 -13.16 -17.84
C THR A 884 4.14 -14.22 -18.93
N THR A 885 4.37 -15.48 -18.55
CA THR A 885 4.45 -16.64 -19.45
C THR A 885 4.20 -17.93 -18.67
N ASP A 886 3.58 -18.89 -19.34
CA ASP A 886 3.33 -20.28 -18.92
C ASP A 886 4.61 -21.14 -18.86
N HIS A 887 5.72 -20.70 -19.46
CA HIS A 887 7.00 -21.43 -19.42
C HIS A 887 7.79 -21.19 -18.12
N TYR A 888 7.35 -20.27 -17.26
CA TYR A 888 7.99 -20.02 -15.96
C TYR A 888 7.52 -21.02 -14.88
N LYS A 889 8.40 -21.33 -13.92
CA LYS A 889 8.13 -22.24 -12.78
C LYS A 889 7.02 -21.78 -11.82
N TYR A 890 6.50 -20.57 -11.99
CA TYR A 890 5.30 -20.05 -11.34
C TYR A 890 4.43 -19.36 -12.41
N VAL A 891 3.11 -19.41 -12.27
CA VAL A 891 2.12 -18.76 -13.16
C VAL A 891 1.48 -17.56 -12.48
N ASN A 892 1.15 -16.50 -13.22
CA ASN A 892 0.45 -15.30 -12.71
C ASN A 892 -1.04 -15.39 -13.04
N LEU A 893 -1.88 -15.52 -12.00
CA LEU A 893 -3.33 -15.63 -12.15
C LEU A 893 -4.02 -14.31 -11.77
N SER A 894 -5.07 -13.95 -12.51
CA SER A 894 -5.93 -12.78 -12.23
C SER A 894 -7.41 -13.09 -12.53
N ASP A 895 -8.27 -12.07 -12.55
CA ASP A 895 -9.72 -12.18 -12.72
C ASP A 895 -10.13 -13.04 -13.92
N GLY A 896 -11.17 -13.86 -13.77
CA GLY A 896 -11.69 -14.71 -14.85
C GLY A 896 -12.18 -13.89 -16.06
N GLY A 897 -12.71 -12.68 -15.82
CA GLY A 897 -13.17 -11.77 -16.87
C GLY A 897 -12.07 -11.24 -17.78
N HIS A 898 -10.78 -11.38 -17.41
CA HIS A 898 -9.66 -11.13 -18.33
C HIS A 898 -9.50 -12.21 -19.41
N PHE A 899 -10.20 -13.35 -19.28
CA PHE A 899 -10.31 -14.38 -20.30
C PHE A 899 -11.75 -14.59 -20.80
N GLU A 900 -12.75 -14.72 -19.92
CA GLU A 900 -14.16 -14.88 -20.30
C GLU A 900 -15.07 -14.55 -19.10
N ASN A 901 -15.94 -13.54 -19.22
CA ASN A 901 -16.61 -12.94 -18.06
C ASN A 901 -17.90 -13.66 -17.60
N LEU A 902 -18.57 -14.42 -18.48
CA LEU A 902 -19.82 -15.11 -18.17
C LEU A 902 -19.59 -16.50 -17.55
N GLY A 903 -18.43 -17.12 -17.81
CA GLY A 903 -18.08 -18.46 -17.33
C GLY A 903 -18.72 -19.61 -18.13
N ILE A 904 -19.22 -19.34 -19.34
CA ILE A 904 -19.85 -20.34 -20.22
C ILE A 904 -18.84 -21.22 -20.96
N TYR A 905 -17.63 -20.74 -21.22
CA TYR A 905 -16.57 -21.43 -21.99
C TYR A 905 -16.27 -22.81 -21.42
N GLU A 906 -16.01 -22.88 -20.11
CA GLU A 906 -15.70 -24.12 -19.40
C GLU A 906 -16.89 -25.07 -19.26
N MET A 907 -18.13 -24.59 -19.44
CA MET A 907 -19.35 -25.40 -19.40
C MET A 907 -19.68 -26.02 -20.76
N VAL A 908 -19.39 -25.31 -21.86
CA VAL A 908 -19.47 -25.87 -23.22
C VAL A 908 -18.35 -26.90 -23.45
N LEU A 909 -17.17 -26.69 -22.87
CA LEU A 909 -16.10 -27.71 -22.82
C LEU A 909 -16.54 -29.00 -22.09
N ARG A 910 -17.41 -28.87 -21.08
CA ARG A 910 -18.00 -29.96 -20.27
C ARG A 910 -19.27 -30.59 -20.86
N ARG A 911 -19.71 -30.14 -22.05
CA ARG A 911 -20.94 -30.56 -22.74
C ARG A 911 -22.18 -30.45 -21.83
N CYS A 912 -22.36 -29.29 -21.22
CA CYS A 912 -23.60 -28.95 -20.53
C CYS A 912 -24.70 -28.64 -21.55
N HIS A 913 -25.77 -29.42 -21.53
CA HIS A 913 -26.90 -29.29 -22.47
C HIS A 913 -27.91 -28.23 -22.01
N PHE A 914 -27.96 -27.91 -20.72
CA PHE A 914 -28.73 -26.79 -20.20
C PHE A 914 -27.76 -25.83 -19.51
N ILE A 915 -27.71 -24.57 -19.97
CA ILE A 915 -26.89 -23.52 -19.35
C ILE A 915 -27.78 -22.34 -19.01
N VAL A 916 -27.88 -21.99 -17.73
CA VAL A 916 -28.53 -20.74 -17.27
C VAL A 916 -27.43 -19.76 -16.91
N VAL A 917 -27.45 -18.55 -17.50
CA VAL A 917 -26.43 -17.52 -17.29
C VAL A 917 -27.06 -16.30 -16.62
N SER A 918 -26.60 -15.97 -15.42
CA SER A 918 -26.83 -14.68 -14.77
C SER A 918 -25.70 -13.73 -15.18
N ASP A 919 -25.96 -12.84 -16.14
CA ASP A 919 -25.02 -11.79 -16.49
C ASP A 919 -25.24 -10.53 -15.65
N GLY A 920 -24.45 -10.37 -14.58
CA GLY A 920 -24.37 -9.15 -13.79
C GLY A 920 -23.38 -8.10 -14.32
N GLY A 921 -23.01 -8.13 -15.61
CA GLY A 921 -22.04 -7.25 -16.29
C GLY A 921 -22.46 -5.77 -16.46
N GLU A 922 -21.50 -4.91 -16.80
CA GLU A 922 -21.72 -3.45 -16.98
C GLU A 922 -21.95 -3.13 -18.45
N ASP A 923 -23.21 -2.91 -18.81
CA ASP A 923 -23.61 -2.83 -20.21
C ASP A 923 -24.82 -1.90 -20.38
N PRO A 924 -24.69 -0.59 -20.07
CA PRO A 924 -25.79 0.36 -20.04
C PRO A 924 -26.50 0.52 -21.39
N GLU A 925 -25.79 0.29 -22.50
CA GLU A 925 -26.32 0.33 -23.87
C GLU A 925 -26.77 -1.05 -24.39
N CYS A 926 -26.70 -2.11 -23.57
CA CYS A 926 -27.02 -3.49 -23.97
C CYS A 926 -26.30 -3.92 -25.27
N ALA A 927 -24.99 -3.67 -25.34
CA ALA A 927 -24.13 -4.02 -26.45
C ALA A 927 -23.65 -5.48 -26.43
N TYR A 928 -23.92 -6.23 -25.36
CA TYR A 928 -23.62 -7.66 -25.20
C TYR A 928 -22.14 -8.03 -25.40
N ALA A 929 -21.22 -7.13 -25.04
CA ALA A 929 -19.79 -7.27 -25.32
C ALA A 929 -19.22 -8.62 -24.82
N ASP A 930 -19.49 -8.97 -23.57
CA ASP A 930 -19.01 -10.21 -22.93
C ASP A 930 -19.58 -11.47 -23.61
N LEU A 931 -20.88 -11.47 -23.93
CA LEU A 931 -21.55 -12.58 -24.63
C LEU A 931 -20.99 -12.75 -26.05
N GLY A 932 -20.87 -11.65 -26.80
CA GLY A 932 -20.33 -11.64 -28.15
C GLY A 932 -18.83 -11.99 -28.22
N GLU A 933 -18.09 -11.82 -27.12
CA GLU A 933 -16.71 -12.27 -26.99
C GLU A 933 -16.62 -13.76 -26.59
N ALA A 934 -17.42 -14.20 -25.62
CA ALA A 934 -17.47 -15.59 -25.17
C ALA A 934 -17.92 -16.55 -26.29
N VAL A 935 -19.02 -16.23 -27.01
CA VAL A 935 -19.49 -16.99 -28.18
C VAL A 935 -18.42 -17.05 -29.27
N ARG A 936 -17.67 -15.96 -29.50
CA ARG A 936 -16.58 -15.91 -30.48
C ARG A 936 -15.40 -16.79 -30.07
N LYS A 937 -15.02 -16.79 -28.78
CA LYS A 937 -13.96 -17.64 -28.23
C LYS A 937 -14.33 -19.13 -28.32
N ILE A 938 -15.54 -19.50 -27.90
CA ILE A 938 -16.05 -20.87 -27.98
C ILE A 938 -16.05 -21.39 -29.43
N ARG A 939 -16.54 -20.60 -30.38
CA ARG A 939 -16.57 -20.99 -31.80
C ARG A 939 -15.18 -21.14 -32.42
N ILE A 940 -14.21 -20.30 -32.04
CA ILE A 940 -12.83 -20.38 -32.55
C ILE A 940 -12.07 -21.55 -31.91
N ASP A 941 -12.24 -21.77 -30.60
CA ASP A 941 -11.40 -22.68 -29.82
C ASP A 941 -11.92 -24.13 -29.83
N PHE A 942 -13.24 -24.31 -29.90
CA PHE A 942 -13.90 -25.63 -29.87
C PHE A 942 -14.65 -25.97 -31.17
N GLY A 943 -14.82 -25.03 -32.10
CA GLY A 943 -15.61 -25.22 -33.32
C GLY A 943 -17.13 -25.16 -33.14
N ILE A 944 -17.62 -25.03 -31.89
CA ILE A 944 -19.04 -25.09 -31.53
C ILE A 944 -19.69 -23.69 -31.71
N PRO A 945 -20.63 -23.48 -32.65
CA PRO A 945 -21.41 -22.26 -32.68
C PRO A 945 -22.45 -22.20 -31.54
N ILE A 946 -22.73 -20.99 -31.06
CA ILE A 946 -23.87 -20.67 -30.21
C ILE A 946 -24.73 -19.66 -30.98
N GLU A 947 -26.02 -19.96 -31.11
CA GLU A 947 -26.96 -19.26 -31.98
C GLU A 947 -28.09 -18.65 -31.11
N PHE A 948 -28.28 -17.34 -31.17
CA PHE A 948 -29.39 -16.64 -30.52
C PHE A 948 -30.37 -16.10 -31.56
N GLY A 949 -31.67 -16.10 -31.22
CA GLY A 949 -32.69 -15.38 -31.98
C GLY A 949 -32.61 -13.86 -31.76
N THR A 950 -33.63 -13.13 -32.21
CA THR A 950 -33.76 -11.69 -31.94
C THR A 950 -33.83 -11.44 -30.43
N MET A 951 -32.79 -10.83 -29.87
CA MET A 951 -32.74 -10.48 -28.45
C MET A 951 -33.55 -9.19 -28.19
N THR A 952 -34.45 -9.23 -27.22
CA THR A 952 -35.38 -8.16 -26.86
C THR A 952 -35.04 -7.49 -25.51
N ILE A 953 -33.78 -7.59 -25.07
CA ILE A 953 -33.24 -6.83 -23.96
C ILE A 953 -32.76 -5.49 -24.53
N PHE A 954 -33.33 -4.39 -24.03
CA PHE A 954 -33.09 -3.03 -24.51
C PHE A 954 -32.50 -2.14 -23.41
N PRO A 955 -31.63 -1.18 -23.76
CA PRO A 955 -31.03 -0.27 -22.79
C PRO A 955 -32.04 0.72 -22.21
N ARG A 956 -31.72 1.27 -21.03
CA ARG A 956 -32.54 2.25 -20.34
C ARG A 956 -32.87 3.48 -21.19
N SER A 957 -31.94 3.89 -22.05
CA SER A 957 -32.06 4.99 -23.02
C SER A 957 -33.15 4.77 -24.08
N ALA A 958 -33.56 3.53 -24.35
CA ALA A 958 -34.53 3.19 -25.38
C ALA A 958 -35.98 3.07 -24.88
N ILE A 959 -36.21 2.93 -23.56
CA ILE A 959 -37.49 2.51 -22.97
C ILE A 959 -38.68 3.33 -23.47
N ASP A 960 -38.59 4.66 -23.43
CA ASP A 960 -39.68 5.56 -23.86
C ASP A 960 -39.97 5.52 -25.37
N THR A 961 -39.18 4.77 -26.16
CA THR A 961 -39.29 4.63 -27.62
C THR A 961 -39.57 3.18 -28.09
N LEU A 962 -39.72 2.23 -27.15
CA LEU A 962 -39.89 0.82 -27.50
C LEU A 962 -41.22 0.55 -28.21
N LYS A 963 -41.14 -0.09 -29.38
CA LYS A 963 -42.29 -0.57 -30.17
C LYS A 963 -42.72 -2.00 -29.83
N THR A 964 -41.93 -2.68 -29.00
CA THR A 964 -42.03 -4.09 -28.61
C THR A 964 -41.66 -4.21 -27.13
N PRO A 965 -42.29 -5.10 -26.35
CA PRO A 965 -41.95 -5.25 -24.93
C PRO A 965 -40.46 -5.55 -24.72
N GLY A 966 -39.88 -4.93 -23.69
CA GLY A 966 -38.55 -5.25 -23.20
C GLY A 966 -38.58 -6.50 -22.34
N HIS A 967 -37.56 -7.35 -22.48
CA HIS A 967 -37.43 -8.62 -21.77
C HIS A 967 -36.08 -8.66 -21.04
N ASN A 968 -35.97 -9.40 -19.94
CA ASN A 968 -34.74 -9.51 -19.14
C ASN A 968 -33.97 -10.83 -19.39
N CYS A 969 -34.37 -11.60 -20.41
CA CYS A 969 -33.64 -12.78 -20.87
C CYS A 969 -33.71 -13.00 -22.39
N ALA A 970 -32.89 -13.93 -22.88
CA ALA A 970 -32.94 -14.49 -24.23
C ALA A 970 -32.60 -15.99 -24.20
N VAL A 971 -33.12 -16.75 -25.17
CA VAL A 971 -32.84 -18.18 -25.34
C VAL A 971 -32.02 -18.40 -26.62
N GLY A 972 -31.06 -19.33 -26.55
CA GLY A 972 -30.21 -19.72 -27.68
C GLY A 972 -29.89 -21.21 -27.73
N ARG A 973 -29.29 -21.64 -28.83
CA ARG A 973 -28.89 -23.02 -29.15
C ARG A 973 -27.37 -23.16 -29.06
N ILE A 974 -26.88 -24.26 -28.49
CA ILE A 974 -25.46 -24.64 -28.48
C ILE A 974 -25.29 -25.83 -29.42
N ARG A 975 -24.54 -25.64 -30.51
CA ARG A 975 -24.44 -26.62 -31.61
C ARG A 975 -23.36 -27.67 -31.37
N TYR A 976 -23.62 -28.61 -30.45
CA TYR A 976 -22.74 -29.76 -30.22
C TYR A 976 -22.70 -30.71 -31.43
N SER A 977 -23.83 -30.84 -32.15
CA SER A 977 -23.94 -31.71 -33.34
C SER A 977 -22.87 -31.43 -34.40
N VAL A 978 -22.46 -30.16 -34.54
CA VAL A 978 -21.48 -29.67 -35.53
C VAL A 978 -20.05 -30.21 -35.29
N VAL A 979 -19.74 -30.68 -34.08
CA VAL A 979 -18.39 -31.11 -33.68
C VAL A 979 -18.35 -32.55 -33.17
N ASP A 980 -19.40 -33.00 -32.49
CA ASP A 980 -19.48 -34.33 -31.87
C ASP A 980 -20.23 -35.37 -32.72
N GLY A 981 -20.89 -34.95 -33.82
CA GLY A 981 -21.63 -35.79 -34.77
C GLY A 981 -23.14 -35.51 -34.77
N ASP A 982 -23.84 -35.86 -35.86
CA ASP A 982 -25.26 -35.51 -36.04
C ASP A 982 -26.19 -36.12 -34.97
N ASP A 983 -25.82 -37.27 -34.39
CA ASP A 983 -26.53 -37.92 -33.28
C ASP A 983 -26.35 -37.21 -31.92
N ALA A 984 -25.42 -36.24 -31.82
CA ALA A 984 -25.14 -35.54 -30.56
C ALA A 984 -26.20 -34.45 -30.29
N PRO A 985 -26.96 -34.52 -29.19
CA PRO A 985 -28.01 -33.56 -28.89
C PRO A 985 -27.43 -32.18 -28.57
N ASP A 986 -27.94 -31.17 -29.27
CA ASP A 986 -27.62 -29.77 -29.04
C ASP A 986 -28.09 -29.28 -27.66
N GLY A 987 -27.41 -28.24 -27.16
CA GLY A 987 -27.75 -27.60 -25.90
C GLY A 987 -28.68 -26.38 -26.04
N ILE A 988 -29.29 -26.00 -24.93
CA ILE A 988 -30.07 -24.77 -24.74
C ILE A 988 -29.34 -23.86 -23.75
N ILE A 989 -29.20 -22.59 -24.11
CA ILE A 989 -28.69 -21.54 -23.23
C ILE A 989 -29.78 -20.50 -22.93
N VAL A 990 -29.99 -20.21 -21.64
CA VAL A 990 -30.87 -19.13 -21.15
C VAL A 990 -29.96 -18.04 -20.61
N TYR A 991 -29.87 -16.92 -21.32
CA TYR A 991 -29.06 -15.76 -20.93
C TYR A 991 -29.97 -14.73 -20.25
N ILE A 992 -29.67 -14.38 -19.00
CA ILE A 992 -30.45 -13.47 -18.15
C ILE A 992 -29.59 -12.23 -17.87
N LYS A 993 -30.15 -11.03 -18.01
CA LYS A 993 -29.47 -9.75 -17.78
C LYS A 993 -30.35 -8.83 -16.93
N PRO A 994 -29.83 -8.11 -15.93
CA PRO A 994 -30.62 -7.17 -15.15
C PRO A 994 -31.09 -6.02 -16.05
N ALA A 995 -32.41 -5.83 -16.11
CA ALA A 995 -33.06 -4.77 -16.87
C ALA A 995 -34.38 -4.39 -16.18
N CYS A 996 -34.88 -3.18 -16.41
CA CYS A 996 -36.15 -2.71 -15.85
C CYS A 996 -37.00 -2.06 -16.95
N TYR A 997 -38.28 -2.39 -17.02
CA TYR A 997 -39.24 -1.92 -18.04
C TYR A 997 -40.54 -1.34 -17.46
N GLY A 998 -40.69 -1.27 -16.14
CA GLY A 998 -41.78 -0.57 -15.43
C GLY A 998 -42.85 -1.47 -14.81
N ASP A 999 -42.73 -2.78 -15.00
CA ASP A 999 -43.56 -3.80 -14.33
C ASP A 999 -42.93 -4.32 -13.03
N GLU A 1000 -41.85 -3.68 -12.54
CA GLU A 1000 -41.17 -4.07 -11.31
C GLU A 1000 -41.94 -3.70 -10.03
N PRO A 1001 -41.72 -4.44 -8.93
CA PRO A 1001 -42.00 -4.00 -7.56
C PRO A 1001 -41.65 -2.54 -7.31
N ARG A 1002 -42.49 -1.86 -6.51
CA ARG A 1002 -42.50 -0.39 -6.42
C ARG A 1002 -41.27 0.20 -5.72
N ASP A 1003 -40.62 -0.57 -4.87
CA ASP A 1003 -39.29 -0.32 -4.29
C ASP A 1003 -38.19 -0.32 -5.36
N ILE A 1004 -38.13 -1.35 -6.20
CA ILE A 1004 -37.17 -1.45 -7.31
C ILE A 1004 -37.42 -0.32 -8.34
N TYR A 1005 -38.69 -0.04 -8.65
CA TYR A 1005 -39.05 1.01 -9.60
C TYR A 1005 -38.77 2.42 -9.07
N GLU A 1006 -38.89 2.66 -7.76
CA GLU A 1006 -38.43 3.89 -7.12
C GLU A 1006 -36.92 4.05 -7.27
N TYR A 1007 -36.15 3.04 -6.85
CA TYR A 1007 -34.68 3.07 -6.93
C TYR A 1007 -34.19 3.27 -8.37
N PHE A 1008 -34.85 2.60 -9.34
CA PHE A 1008 -34.63 2.82 -10.77
C PHE A 1008 -34.90 4.27 -11.17
N LYS A 1009 -36.03 4.87 -10.77
CA LYS A 1009 -36.34 6.28 -11.08
C LYS A 1009 -35.37 7.26 -10.42
N THR A 1010 -34.91 7.01 -9.20
CA THR A 1010 -34.01 7.91 -8.46
C THR A 1010 -32.53 7.78 -8.85
N ASN A 1011 -32.08 6.60 -9.32
CA ASN A 1011 -30.68 6.34 -9.68
C ASN A 1011 -30.54 6.13 -11.20
N PRO A 1012 -30.05 7.12 -11.97
CA PRO A 1012 -30.05 7.07 -13.44
C PRO A 1012 -29.26 5.92 -14.07
N THR A 1013 -28.25 5.42 -13.36
CA THR A 1013 -27.37 4.33 -13.81
C THR A 1013 -27.86 2.93 -13.47
N PHE A 1014 -28.89 2.77 -12.61
CA PHE A 1014 -29.45 1.46 -12.29
C PHE A 1014 -30.22 0.88 -13.50
N PRO A 1015 -30.09 -0.43 -13.82
CA PRO A 1015 -29.36 -1.49 -13.09
C PRO A 1015 -27.94 -1.80 -13.62
N HIS A 1016 -27.26 -0.84 -14.24
CA HIS A 1016 -25.88 -0.97 -14.75
C HIS A 1016 -24.91 0.00 -14.05
N GLU A 1017 -25.07 0.22 -12.75
CA GLU A 1017 -24.19 1.10 -11.95
C GLU A 1017 -22.76 0.55 -11.93
N SER A 1018 -21.75 1.42 -11.98
CA SER A 1018 -20.40 1.01 -12.38
C SER A 1018 -19.75 -0.03 -11.47
N THR A 1019 -19.10 -1.03 -12.09
CA THR A 1019 -18.26 -2.05 -11.44
C THR A 1019 -17.09 -1.49 -10.66
N SER A 1020 -16.72 -0.22 -10.91
CA SER A 1020 -15.74 0.49 -10.10
C SER A 1020 -16.25 0.83 -8.70
N ASP A 1021 -17.57 0.80 -8.45
CA ASP A 1021 -18.15 0.84 -7.12
C ASP A 1021 -18.11 -0.55 -6.44
N GLN A 1022 -17.69 -0.56 -5.18
CA GLN A 1022 -17.56 -1.72 -4.31
C GLN A 1022 -18.01 -1.39 -2.87
N PHE A 1023 -18.72 -0.27 -2.69
CA PHE A 1023 -19.07 0.34 -1.41
C PHE A 1023 -20.60 0.46 -1.24
N PHE A 1024 -21.33 -0.56 -1.72
CA PHE A 1024 -22.79 -0.55 -1.83
C PHE A 1024 -23.51 -0.05 -0.57
N SER A 1025 -24.59 0.70 -0.79
CA SER A 1025 -25.57 1.03 0.26
C SER A 1025 -26.57 -0.12 0.46
N GLU A 1026 -27.31 -0.09 1.58
CA GLU A 1026 -28.31 -1.12 1.87
C GLU A 1026 -29.45 -1.13 0.85
N SER A 1027 -29.97 0.04 0.45
CA SER A 1027 -31.03 0.15 -0.57
C SER A 1027 -30.55 -0.30 -1.95
N GLN A 1028 -29.30 -0.01 -2.31
CA GLN A 1028 -28.68 -0.49 -3.55
C GLN A 1028 -28.52 -2.01 -3.55
N PHE A 1029 -28.05 -2.58 -2.43
CA PHE A 1029 -27.96 -4.04 -2.25
C PHE A 1029 -29.33 -4.71 -2.40
N GLU A 1030 -30.34 -4.20 -1.69
CA GLU A 1030 -31.69 -4.76 -1.76
C GLU A 1030 -32.32 -4.61 -3.14
N SER A 1031 -32.15 -3.48 -3.82
CA SER A 1031 -32.68 -3.28 -5.19
C SER A 1031 -32.09 -4.29 -6.20
N TYR A 1032 -30.79 -4.60 -6.14
CA TYR A 1032 -30.22 -5.67 -7.00
C TYR A 1032 -30.69 -7.07 -6.59
N ARG A 1033 -30.75 -7.36 -5.28
CA ARG A 1033 -31.18 -8.66 -4.77
C ARG A 1033 -32.63 -8.96 -5.15
N MET A 1034 -33.52 -7.99 -4.95
CA MET A 1034 -34.93 -8.11 -5.28
C MET A 1034 -35.17 -8.10 -6.80
N LEU A 1035 -34.40 -7.35 -7.60
CA LEU A 1035 -34.46 -7.43 -9.07
C LEU A 1035 -34.07 -8.83 -9.58
N GLY A 1036 -33.06 -9.47 -8.98
CA GLY A 1036 -32.68 -10.86 -9.31
C GLY A 1036 -33.75 -11.88 -8.92
N ALA A 1037 -34.29 -11.77 -7.70
CA ALA A 1037 -35.37 -12.65 -7.23
C ALA A 1037 -36.63 -12.51 -8.10
N TYR A 1038 -37.08 -11.28 -8.34
CA TYR A 1038 -38.24 -10.98 -9.18
C TYR A 1038 -38.06 -11.44 -10.63
N THR A 1039 -36.85 -11.29 -11.19
CA THR A 1039 -36.51 -11.80 -12.53
C THR A 1039 -36.77 -13.30 -12.64
N MET A 1040 -36.34 -14.10 -11.66
CA MET A 1040 -36.61 -15.54 -11.64
C MET A 1040 -38.07 -15.87 -11.36
N GLU A 1041 -38.76 -15.10 -10.50
CA GLU A 1041 -40.19 -15.31 -10.21
C GLU A 1041 -41.09 -15.04 -11.43
N LYS A 1042 -40.67 -14.21 -12.40
CA LYS A 1042 -41.34 -14.12 -13.72
C LYS A 1042 -41.17 -15.38 -14.58
N PHE A 1043 -40.04 -16.08 -14.45
CA PHE A 1043 -39.69 -17.23 -15.29
C PHE A 1043 -40.23 -18.56 -14.75
N CYS A 1044 -40.33 -18.68 -13.42
CA CYS A 1044 -40.63 -19.94 -12.76
C CYS A 1044 -42.12 -20.09 -12.44
N THR A 1045 -42.69 -21.21 -12.88
CA THR A 1045 -44.01 -21.66 -12.43
C THR A 1045 -43.92 -23.12 -11.95
N ASP A 1046 -45.02 -23.84 -11.88
CA ASP A 1046 -45.15 -25.15 -11.20
C ASP A 1046 -44.53 -26.30 -12.03
N CYS A 1047 -43.20 -26.30 -12.12
CA CYS A 1047 -42.39 -27.14 -13.01
C CYS A 1047 -41.59 -28.27 -12.29
N ASP A 1048 -41.69 -28.40 -10.97
CA ASP A 1048 -40.98 -29.40 -10.12
C ASP A 1048 -39.47 -29.60 -10.43
N GLY A 1049 -38.80 -28.53 -10.87
CA GLY A 1049 -37.39 -28.54 -11.24
C GLY A 1049 -37.05 -29.15 -12.63
N ASP A 1050 -38.01 -29.32 -13.55
CA ASP A 1050 -37.71 -29.65 -14.95
C ASP A 1050 -37.23 -28.42 -15.75
N PHE A 1051 -36.02 -28.52 -16.31
CA PHE A 1051 -35.44 -27.50 -17.19
C PHE A 1051 -36.21 -27.34 -18.52
N ARG A 1052 -36.87 -28.39 -19.06
CA ARG A 1052 -37.69 -28.26 -20.27
C ARG A 1052 -38.95 -27.45 -19.98
N CYS A 1053 -39.66 -27.74 -18.90
CA CYS A 1053 -40.80 -26.97 -18.41
C CYS A 1053 -40.44 -25.50 -18.19
N PHE A 1054 -39.33 -25.23 -17.48
CA PHE A 1054 -38.81 -23.88 -17.25
C PHE A 1054 -38.57 -23.10 -18.55
N VAL A 1055 -37.86 -23.68 -19.53
CA VAL A 1055 -37.62 -23.02 -20.83
C VAL A 1055 -38.94 -22.83 -21.60
N ARG A 1056 -39.86 -23.81 -21.55
CA ARG A 1056 -41.16 -23.76 -22.21
C ARG A 1056 -42.06 -22.65 -21.64
N ASP A 1057 -41.99 -22.39 -20.33
CA ASP A 1057 -42.70 -21.28 -19.68
C ASP A 1057 -42.07 -19.91 -19.97
N ILE A 1058 -40.74 -19.81 -20.02
CA ILE A 1058 -40.04 -18.59 -20.47
C ILE A 1058 -40.51 -18.19 -21.87
N LEU A 1059 -40.52 -19.13 -22.83
CA LEU A 1059 -40.95 -18.87 -24.20
C LEU A 1059 -42.42 -18.39 -24.27
N LYS A 1060 -43.33 -19.11 -23.60
CA LYS A 1060 -44.77 -18.86 -23.70
C LYS A 1060 -45.26 -17.65 -22.89
N ARG A 1061 -44.78 -17.48 -21.65
CA ARG A 1061 -45.33 -16.49 -20.70
C ARG A 1061 -44.50 -15.21 -20.64
N HIS A 1062 -43.18 -15.33 -20.66
CA HIS A 1062 -42.29 -14.17 -20.57
C HIS A 1062 -41.99 -13.58 -21.95
N LEU A 1063 -41.38 -14.35 -22.85
CA LEU A 1063 -40.95 -13.90 -24.18
C LEU A 1063 -42.08 -13.84 -25.23
N GLN A 1064 -43.24 -14.42 -24.91
CA GLN A 1064 -44.45 -14.46 -25.75
C GLN A 1064 -44.19 -14.90 -27.21
N MET A 1065 -43.31 -15.89 -27.38
CA MET A 1065 -42.89 -16.43 -28.67
C MET A 1065 -43.23 -17.92 -28.81
N GLU A 1066 -43.55 -18.33 -30.04
CA GLU A 1066 -43.61 -19.75 -30.38
C GLU A 1066 -42.20 -20.35 -30.36
N ALA A 1067 -42.08 -21.60 -29.90
CA ALA A 1067 -40.80 -22.29 -29.83
C ALA A 1067 -40.37 -22.72 -31.24
N PRO A 1068 -39.24 -22.24 -31.78
CA PRO A 1068 -38.75 -22.66 -33.10
C PRO A 1068 -38.59 -24.17 -33.18
N ASP A 1069 -38.69 -24.76 -34.37
CA ASP A 1069 -38.73 -26.22 -34.58
C ASP A 1069 -37.65 -26.97 -33.78
N TRP A 1070 -36.39 -26.53 -33.88
CA TRP A 1070 -35.26 -27.13 -33.17
C TRP A 1070 -35.41 -27.12 -31.64
N LEU A 1071 -36.06 -26.11 -31.09
CA LEU A 1071 -36.28 -25.93 -29.66
C LEU A 1071 -37.50 -26.75 -29.23
N SER A 1072 -38.54 -26.78 -30.05
CA SER A 1072 -39.68 -27.69 -29.87
C SER A 1072 -39.23 -29.15 -29.82
N GLU A 1073 -38.26 -29.57 -30.65
CA GLU A 1073 -37.71 -30.93 -30.64
C GLU A 1073 -36.88 -31.25 -29.37
N LEU A 1074 -36.06 -30.32 -28.87
CA LEU A 1074 -35.31 -30.50 -27.62
C LEU A 1074 -36.21 -30.49 -26.37
N LEU A 1075 -37.36 -29.80 -26.45
CA LEU A 1075 -38.37 -29.71 -25.40
C LEU A 1075 -39.44 -30.82 -25.46
N ASP A 1076 -39.41 -31.71 -26.46
CA ASP A 1076 -40.30 -32.87 -26.58
C ASP A 1076 -39.68 -34.12 -25.93
N GLU A 1077 -40.43 -34.72 -25.01
CA GLU A 1077 -40.03 -35.93 -24.30
C GLU A 1077 -40.26 -37.22 -25.10
N THR A 1078 -41.13 -37.19 -26.11
CA THR A 1078 -41.59 -38.38 -26.82
C THR A 1078 -40.54 -38.88 -27.82
N LYS A 1079 -39.89 -37.97 -28.56
CA LYS A 1079 -38.79 -38.30 -29.49
C LYS A 1079 -37.56 -38.90 -28.80
N ASN A 1080 -37.30 -38.54 -27.55
CA ASN A 1080 -36.14 -39.02 -26.76
C ASN A 1080 -36.36 -40.40 -26.08
N LYS A 1081 -37.36 -41.18 -26.49
CA LYS A 1081 -37.62 -42.55 -25.97
C LYS A 1081 -37.23 -43.68 -26.92
N ILE A 1082 -36.57 -43.37 -28.05
CA ILE A 1082 -36.11 -44.36 -29.04
C ILE A 1082 -34.62 -44.10 -29.37
N ALA A 1083 -33.77 -44.45 -28.42
CA ALA A 1083 -32.32 -44.62 -28.55
C ALA A 1083 -31.86 -45.58 -27.43
#